data_AF-A0A524CHL2-F1
#
_entry.id   AF-A0A524CHL2-F1
#
_cell.length_a   1.000
_cell.length_b   1.000
_cell.length_c   1.000
_cell.angle_alpha   90.00
_cell.angle_beta   90.00
_cell.angle_gamma   90.00
#
_symmetry.space_group_name_H-M   'P 1'
#
loop_
_entity.id
_entity.type
_entity.pdbx_description
1 polymer ?
#
loop_
_entity_poly.entity_id
_entity_poly.type
_entity_poly.pdbx_seq_one_letter_code
_entity_poly.pdbx_strand_id
1 'polypeptide(L)'
;MPPSKKSKKKDEEDKKQTSLFSFADKKKKPSQTELKEPLQKTSKKPMKPKVEAKEVLVTENEVMKFKKPKEKVSEKKKTKKSKREIPKELFFQGDNTPFGLKEFDFDIKKIKRESYSSKYLRYLIKAGKIVQDMERGLLLDVDYDGGQNKAFCKFYDLDDEEIKIWIDMTNHEPYCLSDQTIQQLENDVKLTNYEGFKRLEKVKIFDLLKDKDISMTKIYGNTPTDIGGSGTNIRSILGDAWEARIRYHLNYIYDRAIIPGLVYRIKEGKLEKLDFQEDQEQSKKIAKELLDLFKDEQPEIQEFAEKYLDIFLTPIPDIKRMAIDIEVNMGPDDYRIPDPQQAKQEVISISFVATDGFKAVYVLERENFIYTDPHENFPDYAKLVFFKDEKELLLESFRLIWDYPMILTFNGDNFDLNYLFHRARNLKIERDLIPMYVKRGFGFMSKAECYLRKGIHIDLFNFFFNRSISGYAFGGAYETNSLNNISAALLGEGKYVHEEEIHEMDYGVLSWYNLKDSILTLELTKFNNSLVWNLIILLCRITKMPIHDMIRHQISSWIQNIFYYEHRQNNYLLPRREDIKEMKPGGYSKSTIEGKGFQGAYVIPPVPGIHYDVVVMDFASLYPSIIKEYNLSYETVSCPHEDCKDNLIKGIPYHICTHKMGIFAYVVGFFRDIRVNYFKPKSNDASIPQKLRDYYTTIQQALKVFVNGCLPYNEEVIIKTNDNEIHKVKIGDLDNNWDGKKILSIERELPNFGKKKFVDIKGVVKRQNDECMEITLSDGRRIHCTKDYIIPKIIDLKNILEV
;
A
#
# COMPACT_ATOMS: atom_id res chain seq x y z
N MET A 1 -63.29 -0.92 -1.47
CA MET A 1 -64.05 -1.85 -0.59
C MET A 1 -64.98 -2.68 -1.45
N PRO A 2 -65.43 -3.87 -1.02
CA PRO A 2 -64.71 -5.02 -0.41
C PRO A 2 -64.91 -6.26 -1.34
N PRO A 3 -64.86 -7.55 -0.90
CA PRO A 3 -64.14 -8.23 0.19
C PRO A 3 -63.01 -9.15 -0.35
N SER A 4 -61.87 -9.40 0.31
CA SER A 4 -61.58 -9.96 1.64
C SER A 4 -61.87 -11.47 1.82
N LYS A 5 -60.82 -12.28 2.05
CA LYS A 5 -60.84 -13.53 2.84
C LYS A 5 -59.43 -13.84 3.38
N LYS A 6 -59.35 -14.62 4.46
CA LYS A 6 -58.15 -14.80 5.30
C LYS A 6 -57.43 -16.12 5.02
N SER A 7 -56.09 -16.12 5.05
CA SER A 7 -55.27 -17.31 5.31
C SER A 7 -54.83 -17.35 6.79
N LYS A 8 -54.28 -18.49 7.26
CA LYS A 8 -54.00 -18.75 8.69
C LYS A 8 -52.51 -18.71 9.01
N LYS A 9 -52.17 -18.40 10.26
CA LYS A 9 -50.87 -18.69 10.88
C LYS A 9 -50.48 -20.17 10.75
N LYS A 10 -49.19 -20.40 10.63
CA LYS A 10 -48.45 -21.40 11.42
C LYS A 10 -47.18 -20.73 11.93
N ASP A 11 -46.73 -21.14 13.11
CA ASP A 11 -45.58 -20.56 13.80
C ASP A 11 -44.34 -21.44 13.57
N GLU A 12 -43.17 -20.85 13.35
CA GLU A 12 -41.86 -21.52 13.38
C GLU A 12 -40.95 -20.80 14.39
N GLU A 13 -40.04 -21.55 15.04
CA GLU A 13 -39.25 -21.05 16.17
C GLU A 13 -37.92 -20.41 15.75
N ASP A 14 -37.66 -19.18 16.22
CA ASP A 14 -36.42 -18.44 15.95
C ASP A 14 -35.16 -19.17 16.46
N LYS A 15 -34.34 -19.67 15.53
CA LYS A 15 -32.97 -20.09 15.82
C LYS A 15 -32.08 -18.85 16.00
N LYS A 16 -31.83 -18.51 17.27
CA LYS A 16 -30.98 -17.37 17.68
C LYS A 16 -29.66 -17.32 16.93
N GLN A 17 -29.46 -16.23 16.20
CA GLN A 17 -28.23 -15.91 15.47
C GLN A 17 -27.14 -15.47 16.46
N THR A 18 -26.06 -16.24 16.59
CA THR A 18 -24.89 -15.89 17.41
C THR A 18 -23.89 -15.04 16.62
N SER A 19 -23.33 -14.00 17.24
CA SER A 19 -22.42 -13.07 16.58
C SER A 19 -21.00 -13.63 16.36
N LEU A 20 -20.34 -13.15 15.30
CA LEU A 20 -19.04 -13.64 14.80
C LEU A 20 -17.87 -13.52 15.78
N PHE A 21 -17.97 -12.72 16.85
CA PHE A 21 -16.87 -12.43 17.77
C PHE A 21 -16.78 -13.38 18.98
N SER A 22 -17.59 -14.44 19.01
CA SER A 22 -17.66 -15.37 20.16
C SER A 22 -16.61 -16.50 20.18
N PHE A 23 -15.61 -16.46 19.29
CA PHE A 23 -14.58 -17.50 19.15
C PHE A 23 -13.23 -17.20 19.80
N ALA A 24 -13.01 -15.98 20.28
CA ALA A 24 -11.78 -15.59 20.96
C ALA A 24 -11.72 -16.02 22.46
N ASP A 25 -12.23 -17.21 22.82
CA ASP A 25 -11.79 -17.91 24.05
C ASP A 25 -12.28 -19.36 24.16
N LYS A 26 -11.33 -20.34 24.18
CA LYS A 26 -11.37 -21.62 24.94
C LYS A 26 -10.23 -22.56 24.57
N LYS A 27 -9.15 -22.55 25.36
CA LYS A 27 -8.18 -23.66 25.40
C LYS A 27 -8.85 -24.90 26.00
N LYS A 28 -8.93 -26.02 25.26
CA LYS A 28 -9.35 -27.33 25.80
C LYS A 28 -8.16 -28.05 26.44
N LYS A 29 -8.39 -28.67 27.61
CA LYS A 29 -7.64 -29.84 28.09
C LYS A 29 -8.50 -31.11 27.87
N PRO A 30 -7.89 -32.31 27.84
CA PRO A 30 -8.54 -33.51 27.29
C PRO A 30 -9.62 -34.11 28.18
N SER A 31 -10.40 -35.01 27.57
CA SER A 31 -11.55 -35.70 28.15
C SER A 31 -11.20 -36.88 29.05
N GLN A 32 -12.03 -37.12 30.06
CA GLN A 32 -12.36 -38.47 30.51
C GLN A 32 -13.87 -38.72 30.33
N THR A 33 -14.22 -39.97 30.06
CA THR A 33 -15.59 -40.47 29.84
C THR A 33 -16.20 -40.95 31.14
N GLU A 34 -17.51 -40.75 31.36
CA GLU A 34 -18.39 -41.84 31.79
C GLU A 34 -19.90 -41.55 31.65
N LEU A 35 -20.68 -42.60 31.93
CA LEU A 35 -22.03 -42.95 31.49
C LEU A 35 -23.21 -42.14 32.09
N LYS A 36 -24.35 -42.23 31.38
CA LYS A 36 -25.76 -42.47 31.83
C LYS A 36 -26.10 -42.39 33.34
N GLU A 37 -27.30 -41.98 33.79
CA GLU A 37 -28.61 -41.69 33.15
C GLU A 37 -29.44 -40.71 34.06
N PRO A 38 -30.65 -40.24 33.69
CA PRO A 38 -31.29 -39.05 34.30
C PRO A 38 -32.28 -39.33 35.44
N LEU A 39 -32.68 -38.29 36.21
CA LEU A 39 -33.99 -38.28 36.90
C LEU A 39 -34.53 -36.87 37.25
N GLN A 40 -35.81 -36.65 36.88
CA GLN A 40 -36.85 -35.76 37.45
C GLN A 40 -36.71 -34.21 37.50
N LYS A 41 -37.90 -33.59 37.41
CA LYS A 41 -38.19 -32.14 37.50
C LYS A 41 -38.88 -31.84 38.84
N THR A 42 -38.62 -30.68 39.43
CA THR A 42 -39.64 -29.96 40.23
C THR A 42 -39.55 -28.45 40.01
N SER A 43 -40.68 -27.77 40.13
CA SER A 43 -40.83 -26.33 39.84
C SER A 43 -41.00 -25.49 41.11
N LYS A 44 -40.58 -24.21 41.07
CA LYS A 44 -41.43 -23.05 41.45
C LYS A 44 -40.73 -21.70 41.19
N LYS A 45 -41.54 -20.71 40.78
CA LYS A 45 -41.29 -19.25 40.86
C LYS A 45 -41.95 -18.75 42.17
N PRO A 46 -41.52 -17.63 42.81
CA PRO A 46 -42.01 -16.31 42.35
C PRO A 46 -41.11 -15.07 42.58
N MET A 47 -41.43 -14.03 41.80
CA MET A 47 -41.47 -12.57 42.08
C MET A 47 -40.35 -11.80 42.82
N LYS A 48 -40.07 -10.60 42.29
CA LYS A 48 -39.36 -9.48 42.95
C LYS A 48 -40.33 -8.55 43.71
N PRO A 49 -39.82 -7.68 44.58
CA PRO A 49 -40.25 -6.26 44.61
C PRO A 49 -39.17 -5.27 44.09
N LYS A 50 -39.52 -3.97 44.05
CA LYS A 50 -38.65 -2.81 43.76
C LYS A 50 -38.31 -2.05 45.06
N VAL A 51 -37.96 -0.75 44.95
CA VAL A 51 -37.84 0.30 45.99
C VAL A 51 -36.44 0.37 46.61
N GLU A 52 -35.75 1.52 46.72
CA GLU A 52 -35.88 2.85 46.07
C GLU A 52 -34.51 3.57 46.08
N ALA A 53 -34.41 4.80 45.55
CA ALA A 53 -33.19 5.62 45.63
C ALA A 53 -33.54 7.10 45.89
N LYS A 54 -32.78 7.76 46.79
CA LYS A 54 -32.79 9.22 46.97
C LYS A 54 -31.50 9.76 47.59
N GLU A 55 -31.16 10.98 47.17
CA GLU A 55 -29.98 11.80 47.45
C GLU A 55 -29.79 12.11 48.97
N VAL A 56 -28.63 12.54 49.50
CA VAL A 56 -28.00 13.88 49.32
C VAL A 56 -26.55 13.93 49.89
N LEU A 57 -25.73 14.79 49.27
CA LEU A 57 -24.44 15.46 49.62
C LEU A 57 -23.90 15.47 51.09
N VAL A 58 -22.56 15.59 51.26
CA VAL A 58 -21.82 16.79 51.82
C VAL A 58 -20.35 16.50 52.30
N THR A 59 -19.39 17.35 51.88
CA THR A 59 -18.00 17.63 52.40
C THR A 59 -16.84 16.62 52.34
N GLU A 60 -15.62 17.17 52.48
CA GLU A 60 -14.28 16.59 52.34
C GLU A 60 -13.61 16.23 53.68
N ASN A 61 -12.36 15.71 53.58
CA ASN A 61 -11.34 15.57 54.63
C ASN A 61 -11.58 14.53 55.74
N GLU A 62 -10.95 13.36 55.60
CA GLU A 62 -9.82 12.99 56.48
C GLU A 62 -8.91 11.92 55.86
N VAL A 63 -7.60 11.98 56.16
CA VAL A 63 -6.58 11.07 55.60
C VAL A 63 -6.11 10.05 56.64
N MET A 64 -6.74 8.87 56.69
CA MET A 64 -6.20 7.73 57.45
C MET A 64 -6.22 6.39 56.68
N LYS A 65 -5.05 5.75 56.72
CA LYS A 65 -4.65 4.48 56.10
C LYS A 65 -5.61 3.32 56.41
N PHE A 66 -6.02 2.57 55.39
CA PHE A 66 -6.41 1.15 55.56
C PHE A 66 -5.53 0.22 54.73
N LYS A 67 -5.24 -0.97 55.29
CA LYS A 67 -4.23 -1.91 54.78
C LYS A 67 -4.81 -2.80 53.68
N LYS A 68 -4.11 -2.96 52.56
CA LYS A 68 -4.39 -4.05 51.59
C LYS A 68 -4.14 -5.42 52.25
N PRO A 69 -4.86 -6.48 51.84
CA PRO A 69 -4.63 -7.83 52.35
C PRO A 69 -3.21 -8.35 52.07
N LYS A 70 -2.67 -9.17 52.97
CA LYS A 70 -1.44 -9.93 52.72
C LYS A 70 -1.76 -11.18 51.89
N GLU A 71 -1.70 -11.08 50.57
CA GLU A 71 -1.43 -12.27 49.76
C GLU A 71 0.04 -12.69 49.95
N LYS A 72 0.30 -13.99 49.79
CA LYS A 72 1.59 -14.59 50.13
C LYS A 72 2.63 -14.22 49.09
N VAL A 73 3.52 -13.30 49.44
CA VAL A 73 4.83 -13.18 48.77
C VAL A 73 5.56 -14.51 48.96
N SER A 74 5.57 -15.34 47.92
CA SER A 74 6.58 -16.39 47.80
C SER A 74 7.94 -15.69 47.68
N GLU A 75 8.89 -16.05 48.54
CA GLU A 75 10.25 -15.50 48.47
C GLU A 75 10.94 -16.00 47.19
N LYS A 76 10.71 -15.31 46.06
CA LYS A 76 11.60 -15.38 44.90
C LYS A 76 12.98 -14.96 45.41
N LYS A 77 13.86 -15.95 45.60
CA LYS A 77 15.28 -15.72 45.90
C LYS A 77 15.80 -14.68 44.91
N LYS A 78 16.18 -13.50 45.40
CA LYS A 78 16.96 -12.54 44.61
C LYS A 78 18.35 -13.13 44.43
N THR A 79 18.48 -14.04 43.47
CA THR A 79 19.77 -14.38 42.86
C THR A 79 20.41 -13.07 42.43
N LYS A 80 21.57 -12.75 42.99
CA LYS A 80 22.38 -11.64 42.48
C LYS A 80 22.69 -11.98 41.02
N LYS A 81 22.11 -11.25 40.04
CA LYS A 81 22.57 -11.31 38.65
C LYS A 81 24.05 -10.96 38.68
N SER A 82 24.92 -11.95 38.51
CA SER A 82 26.37 -11.76 38.43
C SER A 82 26.68 -10.95 37.19
N LYS A 83 27.57 -9.94 37.29
CA LYS A 83 28.22 -9.42 36.08
C LYS A 83 28.91 -10.60 35.40
N ARG A 84 28.56 -10.87 34.14
CA ARG A 84 29.19 -11.88 33.27
C ARG A 84 29.73 -11.17 32.03
N GLU A 85 30.87 -11.64 31.55
CA GLU A 85 31.30 -11.37 30.18
C GLU A 85 30.30 -12.04 29.21
N ILE A 86 30.18 -11.52 28.00
CA ILE A 86 29.40 -12.16 26.93
C ILE A 86 30.05 -13.53 26.61
N PRO A 87 29.30 -14.65 26.62
CA PRO A 87 29.85 -15.97 26.29
C PRO A 87 30.53 -16.00 24.92
N LYS A 88 31.71 -16.63 24.83
CA LYS A 88 32.58 -16.57 23.64
C LYS A 88 31.97 -17.26 22.42
N GLU A 89 31.11 -18.25 22.68
CA GLU A 89 30.30 -18.98 21.72
C GLU A 89 29.16 -18.15 21.09
N LEU A 90 28.79 -17.02 21.70
CA LEU A 90 27.79 -16.10 21.14
C LEU A 90 28.40 -14.99 20.29
N PHE A 91 29.72 -14.78 20.31
CA PHE A 91 30.36 -13.87 19.37
C PHE A 91 30.37 -14.47 17.95
N PHE A 92 30.28 -13.60 16.95
CA PHE A 92 30.51 -13.98 15.56
C PHE A 92 31.93 -14.54 15.38
N GLN A 93 32.04 -15.70 14.72
CA GLN A 93 33.30 -16.44 14.56
C GLN A 93 34.05 -16.09 13.25
N GLY A 94 33.51 -15.15 12.46
CA GLY A 94 34.02 -14.79 11.13
C GLY A 94 33.46 -15.68 10.01
N ASP A 95 33.07 -15.08 8.90
CA ASP A 95 32.81 -15.75 7.63
C ASP A 95 33.55 -15.04 6.49
N ASN A 96 34.58 -15.70 5.97
CA ASN A 96 35.41 -15.19 4.88
C ASN A 96 34.91 -15.62 3.49
N THR A 97 33.75 -16.28 3.40
CA THR A 97 33.12 -16.66 2.13
C THR A 97 32.81 -15.40 1.31
N PRO A 98 33.23 -15.31 0.04
CA PRO A 98 32.87 -14.18 -0.82
C PRO A 98 31.36 -14.11 -1.07
N PHE A 99 30.78 -12.90 -1.03
CA PHE A 99 29.34 -12.69 -1.22
C PHE A 99 29.04 -11.45 -2.09
N GLY A 100 27.81 -11.36 -2.61
CA GLY A 100 27.40 -10.27 -3.48
C GLY A 100 28.22 -10.26 -4.77
N LEU A 101 28.69 -9.09 -5.21
CA LEU A 101 29.48 -9.00 -6.44
C LEU A 101 30.90 -9.62 -6.32
N LYS A 102 31.25 -10.28 -5.21
CA LYS A 102 32.51 -11.02 -5.02
C LYS A 102 32.39 -12.56 -5.14
N GLU A 103 31.20 -13.12 -5.31
CA GLU A 103 31.00 -14.58 -5.44
C GLU A 103 31.77 -15.19 -6.64
N PHE A 104 32.11 -14.37 -7.64
CA PHE A 104 32.93 -14.73 -8.78
C PHE A 104 34.07 -13.73 -8.95
N ASP A 105 35.30 -14.21 -9.17
CA ASP A 105 36.46 -13.37 -9.40
C ASP A 105 36.43 -12.74 -10.80
N PHE A 106 35.82 -11.56 -10.88
CA PHE A 106 35.62 -10.84 -12.13
C PHE A 106 36.11 -9.39 -12.02
N ASP A 107 37.17 -9.04 -12.75
CA ASP A 107 37.44 -7.62 -13.05
C ASP A 107 36.28 -7.04 -13.87
N ILE A 108 35.49 -6.17 -13.23
CA ILE A 108 34.40 -5.43 -13.84
C ILE A 108 34.82 -3.97 -13.90
N LYS A 109 35.27 -3.57 -15.09
CA LYS A 109 35.67 -2.19 -15.43
C LYS A 109 34.69 -1.18 -14.83
N LYS A 110 35.23 -0.31 -13.98
CA LYS A 110 34.51 0.71 -13.22
C LYS A 110 34.04 1.85 -14.14
N ILE A 111 32.72 2.04 -14.26
CA ILE A 111 32.14 3.13 -15.05
C ILE A 111 31.83 4.33 -14.15
N LYS A 112 32.19 5.54 -14.60
CA LYS A 112 31.97 6.78 -13.83
C LYS A 112 30.48 7.13 -13.81
N ARG A 113 29.94 7.47 -12.64
CA ARG A 113 28.50 7.75 -12.37
C ARG A 113 27.53 6.57 -12.58
N GLU A 114 28.03 5.35 -12.74
CA GLU A 114 27.20 4.15 -12.89
C GLU A 114 26.28 3.89 -11.68
N SER A 115 25.03 3.49 -11.94
CA SER A 115 24.02 3.14 -10.94
C SER A 115 24.32 1.82 -10.22
N TYR A 116 23.59 1.55 -9.13
CA TYR A 116 23.73 0.29 -8.39
C TYR A 116 23.11 -0.89 -9.15
N SER A 117 22.02 -0.66 -9.90
CA SER A 117 21.39 -1.63 -10.82
C SER A 117 22.35 -2.01 -11.96
N SER A 118 22.90 -1.03 -12.66
CA SER A 118 23.63 -1.25 -13.92
C SER A 118 24.90 -2.07 -13.71
N LYS A 119 25.64 -1.80 -12.63
CA LYS A 119 26.81 -2.61 -12.29
C LYS A 119 26.43 -4.06 -11.97
N TYR A 120 25.31 -4.27 -11.27
CA TYR A 120 24.83 -5.62 -10.96
C TYR A 120 24.35 -6.36 -12.21
N LEU A 121 23.66 -5.70 -13.14
CA LEU A 121 23.27 -6.27 -14.42
C LEU A 121 24.50 -6.64 -15.27
N ARG A 122 25.53 -5.77 -15.35
CA ARG A 122 26.80 -6.11 -16.01
C ARG A 122 27.53 -7.28 -15.35
N TYR A 123 27.44 -7.39 -14.02
CA TYR A 123 27.96 -8.55 -13.29
C TYR A 123 27.22 -9.84 -13.66
N LEU A 124 25.88 -9.84 -13.66
CA LEU A 124 25.08 -11.00 -14.07
C LEU A 124 25.30 -11.39 -15.55
N ILE A 125 25.44 -10.40 -16.45
CA ILE A 125 25.78 -10.63 -17.86
C ILE A 125 27.15 -11.32 -17.97
N LYS A 126 28.18 -10.80 -17.28
CA LYS A 126 29.53 -11.42 -17.28
C LYS A 126 29.54 -12.81 -16.62
N ALA A 127 28.65 -13.04 -15.65
CA ALA A 127 28.49 -14.32 -14.95
C ALA A 127 27.69 -15.38 -15.74
N GLY A 128 27.05 -15.03 -16.86
CA GLY A 128 26.09 -15.91 -17.54
C GLY A 128 24.81 -16.16 -16.72
N LYS A 129 24.44 -15.23 -15.83
CA LYS A 129 23.33 -15.35 -14.86
C LYS A 129 22.08 -14.54 -15.22
N ILE A 130 22.00 -13.99 -16.44
CA ILE A 130 20.75 -13.46 -17.00
C ILE A 130 19.94 -14.64 -17.55
N VAL A 131 18.73 -14.83 -17.03
CA VAL A 131 17.94 -16.04 -17.29
C VAL A 131 17.56 -16.15 -18.77
N GLN A 132 17.83 -17.32 -19.36
CA GLN A 132 17.43 -17.68 -20.73
C GLN A 132 16.30 -18.70 -20.73
N ASP A 133 16.24 -19.58 -19.74
CA ASP A 133 15.25 -20.63 -19.61
C ASP A 133 14.80 -20.73 -18.14
N MET A 134 13.50 -20.80 -17.90
CA MET A 134 12.85 -20.87 -16.59
C MET A 134 11.40 -21.31 -16.80
N GLU A 135 11.00 -22.46 -16.25
CA GLU A 135 9.67 -23.00 -16.50
C GLU A 135 8.55 -22.18 -15.83
N ARG A 136 8.77 -21.70 -14.59
CA ARG A 136 7.72 -21.05 -13.80
C ARG A 136 8.27 -19.90 -12.95
N GLY A 137 8.22 -18.68 -13.45
CA GLY A 137 8.58 -17.46 -12.70
C GLY A 137 7.38 -16.58 -12.43
N LEU A 138 7.12 -16.26 -11.16
CA LEU A 138 6.20 -15.20 -10.76
C LEU A 138 6.84 -13.83 -11.08
N LEU A 139 6.27 -13.06 -12.02
CA LEU A 139 6.76 -11.71 -12.29
C LEU A 139 6.46 -10.80 -11.10
N LEU A 140 7.48 -10.21 -10.47
CA LEU A 140 7.30 -9.27 -9.36
C LEU A 140 7.49 -7.82 -9.77
N ASP A 141 8.55 -7.53 -10.52
CA ASP A 141 8.98 -6.15 -10.79
C ASP A 141 9.53 -5.96 -12.21
N VAL A 142 9.40 -4.74 -12.74
CA VAL A 142 9.90 -4.33 -14.06
C VAL A 142 10.47 -2.93 -13.93
N ASP A 143 11.73 -2.75 -14.32
CA ASP A 143 12.47 -1.47 -14.23
C ASP A 143 13.30 -1.28 -15.52
N TYR A 144 13.97 -0.14 -15.66
CA TYR A 144 14.81 0.17 -16.82
C TYR A 144 16.26 0.43 -16.39
N ASP A 145 17.21 -0.15 -17.12
CA ASP A 145 18.63 0.13 -16.90
C ASP A 145 19.24 0.95 -18.04
N GLY A 146 19.68 2.16 -17.69
CA GLY A 146 20.32 3.09 -18.64
C GLY A 146 21.73 2.68 -19.10
N GLY A 147 22.36 1.67 -18.50
CA GLY A 147 23.62 1.10 -19.01
C GLY A 147 23.41 -0.01 -20.04
N GLN A 148 22.25 -0.69 -20.01
CA GLN A 148 21.83 -1.62 -21.07
C GLN A 148 20.91 -0.96 -22.12
N ASN A 149 20.35 0.21 -21.80
CA ASN A 149 19.29 0.90 -22.55
C ASN A 149 18.08 -0.01 -22.84
N LYS A 150 17.64 -0.77 -21.82
CA LYS A 150 16.61 -1.80 -21.93
C LYS A 150 15.77 -1.91 -20.66
N ALA A 151 14.52 -2.34 -20.83
CA ALA A 151 13.72 -2.89 -19.73
C ALA A 151 14.36 -4.19 -19.21
N PHE A 152 14.21 -4.45 -17.92
CA PHE A 152 14.51 -5.74 -17.31
C PHE A 152 13.41 -6.11 -16.30
N CYS A 153 13.20 -7.42 -16.13
CA CYS A 153 12.16 -7.97 -15.27
C CYS A 153 12.80 -8.80 -14.15
N LYS A 154 12.20 -8.75 -12.95
CA LYS A 154 12.53 -9.61 -11.81
C LYS A 154 11.44 -10.65 -11.62
N PHE A 155 11.81 -11.91 -11.82
CA PHE A 155 10.95 -13.07 -11.59
C PHE A 155 11.37 -13.75 -10.29
N TYR A 156 10.41 -14.13 -9.45
CA TYR A 156 10.63 -15.13 -8.41
C TYR A 156 10.39 -16.51 -9.01
N ASP A 157 11.46 -17.28 -9.14
CA ASP A 157 11.46 -18.64 -9.69
C ASP A 157 10.80 -19.61 -8.69
N LEU A 158 9.79 -20.34 -9.14
CA LEU A 158 9.01 -21.25 -8.29
C LEU A 158 9.66 -22.62 -8.11
N ASP A 159 10.75 -22.89 -8.83
CA ASP A 159 11.51 -24.12 -8.75
C ASP A 159 12.83 -23.93 -7.99
N ASP A 160 13.50 -22.78 -8.17
CA ASP A 160 14.76 -22.43 -7.47
C ASP A 160 14.57 -21.57 -6.18
N GLU A 161 13.37 -21.07 -5.88
CA GLU A 161 13.06 -20.09 -4.82
C GLU A 161 13.91 -18.78 -4.84
N GLU A 162 14.47 -18.39 -5.98
CA GLU A 162 15.32 -17.20 -6.13
C GLU A 162 14.67 -16.07 -6.97
N ILE A 163 15.18 -14.83 -6.83
CA ILE A 163 14.96 -13.82 -7.88
C ILE A 163 15.93 -14.06 -9.03
N LYS A 164 15.38 -14.35 -10.22
CA LYS A 164 16.08 -14.37 -11.51
C LYS A 164 15.81 -13.06 -12.25
N ILE A 165 16.79 -12.60 -13.03
CA ILE A 165 16.66 -11.38 -13.84
C ILE A 165 16.71 -11.71 -15.33
N TRP A 166 15.70 -11.22 -16.04
CA TRP A 166 15.58 -11.26 -17.49
C TRP A 166 15.74 -9.85 -18.07
N ILE A 167 16.36 -9.72 -19.24
CA ILE A 167 16.56 -8.43 -19.94
C ILE A 167 15.80 -8.48 -21.27
N ASP A 168 15.12 -7.38 -21.63
CA ASP A 168 14.31 -7.33 -22.84
C ASP A 168 15.08 -7.72 -24.11
N MET A 169 14.51 -8.64 -24.89
CA MET A 169 15.03 -9.00 -26.21
C MET A 169 14.23 -8.40 -27.36
N THR A 170 13.11 -7.72 -27.10
CA THR A 170 12.26 -7.11 -28.14
C THR A 170 12.82 -5.79 -28.70
N ASN A 171 13.82 -5.22 -28.01
CA ASN A 171 14.44 -3.92 -28.33
C ASN A 171 13.41 -2.79 -28.31
N HIS A 172 12.53 -2.81 -27.31
CA HIS A 172 11.46 -1.83 -27.14
C HIS A 172 12.02 -0.42 -26.88
N GLU A 173 11.62 0.54 -27.71
CA GLU A 173 12.17 1.90 -27.73
C GLU A 173 11.27 2.92 -27.01
N PRO A 174 11.82 3.89 -26.27
CA PRO A 174 11.06 4.96 -25.65
C PRO A 174 10.49 5.91 -26.72
N TYR A 175 9.22 6.30 -26.58
CA TYR A 175 8.53 7.16 -27.55
C TYR A 175 7.49 8.11 -26.92
N CYS A 176 7.05 9.09 -27.70
CA CYS A 176 5.78 9.82 -27.51
C CYS A 176 5.02 9.95 -28.83
N LEU A 177 3.80 10.49 -28.80
CA LEU A 177 2.95 10.70 -29.96
C LEU A 177 2.71 12.19 -30.23
N SER A 178 2.60 12.57 -31.50
CA SER A 178 2.17 13.89 -31.98
C SER A 178 1.16 13.75 -33.12
N ASP A 179 0.26 14.71 -33.23
CA ASP A 179 -0.68 14.89 -34.34
C ASP A 179 -0.02 15.50 -35.59
N GLN A 180 1.16 16.10 -35.44
CA GLN A 180 1.96 16.61 -36.56
C GLN A 180 2.40 15.47 -37.49
N THR A 181 2.45 15.76 -38.80
CA THR A 181 2.96 14.82 -39.81
C THR A 181 4.48 14.68 -39.73
N ILE A 182 5.00 13.55 -40.23
CA ILE A 182 6.44 13.31 -40.38
C ILE A 182 7.14 14.50 -41.04
N GLN A 183 6.62 15.01 -42.16
CA GLN A 183 7.22 16.15 -42.87
C GLN A 183 7.24 17.45 -42.04
N GLN A 184 6.27 17.68 -41.15
CA GLN A 184 6.32 18.85 -40.24
C GLN A 184 7.41 18.68 -39.17
N LEU A 185 7.55 17.47 -38.62
CA LEU A 185 8.52 17.13 -37.58
C LEU A 185 9.97 17.07 -38.12
N GLU A 186 10.15 16.63 -39.37
CA GLU A 186 11.44 16.71 -40.09
C GLU A 186 11.88 18.15 -40.36
N ASN A 187 10.93 19.07 -40.52
CA ASN A 187 11.21 20.51 -40.65
C ASN A 187 11.40 21.24 -39.31
N ASP A 188 11.12 20.60 -38.15
CA ASP A 188 11.48 21.18 -36.85
C ASP A 188 12.98 21.00 -36.57
N VAL A 189 13.74 22.03 -36.92
CA VAL A 189 15.19 22.17 -36.69
C VAL A 189 15.58 22.00 -35.21
N LYS A 190 14.67 22.18 -34.25
CA LYS A 190 14.95 21.91 -32.82
C LYS A 190 14.85 20.42 -32.50
N LEU A 191 13.92 19.70 -33.14
CA LEU A 191 13.74 18.27 -32.96
C LEU A 191 14.86 17.49 -33.68
N THR A 192 15.13 17.83 -34.93
CA THR A 192 16.09 17.09 -35.77
C THR A 192 17.55 17.29 -35.36
N ASN A 193 17.90 18.42 -34.73
CA ASN A 193 19.23 18.64 -34.14
C ASN A 193 19.34 18.21 -32.67
N TYR A 194 18.29 17.65 -32.06
CA TYR A 194 18.35 17.18 -30.68
C TYR A 194 19.00 15.79 -30.61
N GLU A 195 20.15 15.67 -29.93
CA GLU A 195 20.92 14.41 -29.79
C GLU A 195 20.09 13.23 -29.23
N GLY A 196 19.05 13.52 -28.45
CA GLY A 196 18.13 12.52 -27.93
C GLY A 196 17.05 12.02 -28.92
N PHE A 197 16.86 12.67 -30.07
CA PHE A 197 15.94 12.24 -31.12
C PHE A 197 16.53 11.09 -31.94
N LYS A 198 15.69 10.13 -32.34
CA LYS A 198 16.13 8.89 -32.99
C LYS A 198 15.46 8.62 -34.35
N ARG A 199 14.12 8.58 -34.38
CA ARG A 199 13.34 8.31 -35.60
C ARG A 199 11.86 8.70 -35.45
N LEU A 200 11.17 8.78 -36.59
CA LEU A 200 9.73 8.96 -36.68
C LEU A 200 9.06 7.69 -37.27
N GLU A 201 7.80 7.48 -36.95
CA GLU A 201 6.99 6.37 -37.47
C GLU A 201 5.53 6.81 -37.58
N LYS A 202 4.88 6.59 -38.73
CA LYS A 202 3.47 6.94 -38.92
C LYS A 202 2.59 5.80 -38.40
N VAL A 203 1.74 6.10 -37.44
CA VAL A 203 0.85 5.13 -36.77
C VAL A 203 -0.63 5.49 -36.98
N LYS A 204 -1.49 4.47 -36.91
CA LYS A 204 -2.95 4.59 -36.93
C LYS A 204 -3.49 4.16 -35.57
N ILE A 205 -4.21 5.05 -34.90
CA ILE A 205 -4.66 4.92 -33.51
C ILE A 205 -6.12 5.38 -33.45
N PHE A 206 -6.94 4.76 -32.61
CA PHE A 206 -8.34 5.17 -32.45
C PHE A 206 -8.48 6.28 -31.40
N ASP A 207 -9.08 7.40 -31.77
CA ASP A 207 -9.40 8.50 -30.86
C ASP A 207 -10.79 8.28 -30.25
N LEU A 208 -10.84 7.81 -29.00
CA LEU A 208 -12.10 7.56 -28.29
C LEU A 208 -12.96 8.83 -28.15
N LEU A 209 -12.38 10.02 -27.98
CA LEU A 209 -13.14 11.28 -27.82
C LEU A 209 -13.82 11.70 -29.12
N LYS A 210 -13.14 11.51 -30.26
CA LYS A 210 -13.64 11.85 -31.60
C LYS A 210 -14.35 10.68 -32.31
N ASP A 211 -14.41 9.53 -31.64
CA ASP A 211 -14.92 8.23 -32.10
C ASP A 211 -14.49 7.84 -33.52
N LYS A 212 -13.18 7.93 -33.79
CA LYS A 212 -12.64 7.62 -35.12
C LYS A 212 -11.17 7.23 -35.10
N ASP A 213 -10.76 6.51 -36.13
CA ASP A 213 -9.37 6.40 -36.52
C ASP A 213 -8.74 7.77 -36.79
N ILE A 214 -7.55 7.99 -36.24
CA ILE A 214 -6.65 9.09 -36.58
C ILE A 214 -5.28 8.56 -36.99
N SER A 215 -4.56 9.33 -37.79
CA SER A 215 -3.14 9.11 -38.02
C SER A 215 -2.34 10.04 -37.10
N MET A 216 -1.32 9.49 -36.45
CA MET A 216 -0.36 10.25 -35.63
C MET A 216 1.07 9.90 -36.06
N THR A 217 2.03 10.73 -35.66
CA THR A 217 3.45 10.39 -35.75
C THR A 217 3.96 10.00 -34.36
N LYS A 218 4.53 8.81 -34.28
CA LYS A 218 5.24 8.28 -33.12
C LYS A 218 6.70 8.72 -33.22
N ILE A 219 7.18 9.43 -32.20
CA ILE A 219 8.51 10.03 -32.16
C ILE A 219 9.33 9.25 -31.13
N TYR A 220 10.44 8.67 -31.57
CA TYR A 220 11.30 7.84 -30.74
C TYR A 220 12.53 8.61 -30.25
N GLY A 221 12.91 8.34 -29.00
CA GLY A 221 14.11 8.86 -28.37
C GLY A 221 15.20 7.80 -28.23
N ASN A 222 16.42 8.22 -27.93
CA ASN A 222 17.52 7.30 -27.65
C ASN A 222 17.42 6.66 -26.26
N THR A 223 16.86 7.38 -25.28
CA THR A 223 16.60 6.94 -23.89
C THR A 223 15.26 7.50 -23.37
N PRO A 224 14.68 6.96 -22.27
CA PRO A 224 13.45 7.49 -21.68
C PRO A 224 13.50 8.98 -21.30
N THR A 225 14.67 9.47 -20.91
CA THR A 225 14.89 10.89 -20.57
C THR A 225 14.76 11.82 -21.77
N ASP A 226 15.04 11.32 -22.98
CA ASP A 226 14.97 12.11 -24.22
C ASP A 226 13.53 12.35 -24.67
N ILE A 227 12.61 11.48 -24.29
CA ILE A 227 11.17 11.70 -24.46
C ILE A 227 10.67 12.76 -23.49
N GLY A 228 11.00 12.63 -22.21
CA GLY A 228 10.49 13.51 -21.18
C GLY A 228 11.18 13.38 -19.83
N GLY A 229 11.57 14.53 -19.28
CA GLY A 229 12.17 14.62 -17.94
C GLY A 229 12.30 16.07 -17.49
N SER A 230 13.37 16.36 -16.76
CA SER A 230 13.87 17.71 -16.50
C SER A 230 14.86 18.14 -17.60
N GLY A 231 14.86 19.42 -17.97
CA GLY A 231 15.71 19.94 -19.05
C GLY A 231 15.12 19.70 -20.44
N THR A 232 15.96 19.83 -21.48
CA THR A 232 15.57 19.66 -22.88
C THR A 232 15.31 18.18 -23.22
N ASN A 233 14.14 17.93 -23.79
CA ASN A 233 13.62 16.64 -24.30
C ASN A 233 12.55 16.88 -25.37
N ILE A 234 12.22 15.85 -26.14
CA ILE A 234 11.25 15.88 -27.25
C ILE A 234 9.91 16.51 -26.81
N ARG A 235 9.37 16.13 -25.64
CA ARG A 235 8.17 16.76 -25.07
C ARG A 235 8.31 18.27 -24.87
N SER A 236 9.46 18.74 -24.38
CA SER A 236 9.70 20.18 -24.17
C SER A 236 9.97 20.96 -25.47
N ILE A 237 10.43 20.28 -26.52
CA ILE A 237 10.66 20.86 -27.85
C ILE A 237 9.32 21.10 -28.55
N LEU A 238 8.47 20.07 -28.56
CA LEU A 238 7.13 20.10 -29.19
C LEU A 238 6.10 20.87 -28.36
N GLY A 239 6.30 20.96 -27.04
CA GLY A 239 5.34 21.49 -26.06
C GLY A 239 4.19 20.52 -25.80
N ASP A 240 3.45 20.19 -26.87
CA ASP A 240 2.27 19.33 -26.86
C ASP A 240 2.55 17.97 -27.51
N ALA A 241 2.92 17.02 -26.66
CA ALA A 241 3.07 15.61 -27.01
C ALA A 241 2.16 14.73 -26.14
N TRP A 242 1.48 13.79 -26.79
CA TRP A 242 0.68 12.74 -26.16
C TRP A 242 1.59 11.62 -25.65
N GLU A 243 1.14 10.93 -24.61
CA GLU A 243 1.82 9.79 -23.93
C GLU A 243 3.21 10.09 -23.31
N ALA A 244 3.81 11.26 -23.60
CA ALA A 244 5.12 11.73 -23.12
C ALA A 244 5.24 11.98 -21.59
N ARG A 245 4.31 11.47 -20.80
CA ARG A 245 4.27 11.55 -19.32
C ARG A 245 4.16 10.17 -18.66
N ILE A 246 4.16 9.09 -19.43
CA ILE A 246 4.21 7.70 -18.93
C ILE A 246 5.67 7.35 -18.57
N ARG A 247 5.91 6.65 -17.45
CA ARG A 247 7.25 6.10 -17.13
C ARG A 247 7.56 4.95 -18.10
N TYR A 248 8.79 4.88 -18.64
CA TYR A 248 9.11 3.92 -19.71
C TYR A 248 8.81 2.45 -19.35
N HIS A 249 9.08 2.01 -18.11
CA HIS A 249 8.82 0.62 -17.72
C HIS A 249 7.33 0.29 -17.64
N LEU A 250 6.47 1.26 -17.30
CA LEU A 250 5.02 1.14 -17.44
C LEU A 250 4.61 1.13 -18.92
N ASN A 251 5.19 2.00 -19.75
CA ASN A 251 4.93 2.00 -21.19
C ASN A 251 5.32 0.66 -21.86
N TYR A 252 6.45 0.08 -21.44
CA TYR A 252 6.90 -1.26 -21.82
C TYR A 252 5.88 -2.33 -21.41
N ILE A 253 5.41 -2.31 -20.15
CA ILE A 253 4.35 -3.21 -19.68
C ILE A 253 3.10 -3.13 -20.56
N TYR A 254 2.67 -1.91 -20.92
CA TYR A 254 1.48 -1.67 -21.74
C TYR A 254 1.65 -2.24 -23.17
N ASP A 255 2.79 -1.98 -23.82
CA ASP A 255 3.08 -2.44 -25.19
C ASP A 255 3.40 -3.94 -25.30
N ARG A 256 3.89 -4.54 -24.21
CA ARG A 256 4.22 -5.96 -24.15
C ARG A 256 3.10 -6.83 -23.59
N ALA A 257 1.95 -6.23 -23.24
CA ALA A 257 0.82 -6.91 -22.58
C ALA A 257 1.22 -7.69 -21.32
N ILE A 258 2.18 -7.17 -20.55
CA ILE A 258 2.72 -7.82 -19.35
C ILE A 258 1.82 -7.57 -18.14
N ILE A 259 1.67 -8.54 -17.25
CA ILE A 259 0.85 -8.44 -16.04
C ILE A 259 1.71 -8.87 -14.84
N PRO A 260 2.29 -7.92 -14.09
CA PRO A 260 2.98 -8.22 -12.84
C PRO A 260 2.07 -8.98 -11.86
N GLY A 261 2.64 -9.97 -11.20
CA GLY A 261 1.95 -10.92 -10.34
C GLY A 261 1.41 -12.18 -11.04
N LEU A 262 1.44 -12.28 -12.37
CA LEU A 262 1.21 -13.56 -13.07
C LEU A 262 2.50 -14.39 -13.19
N VAL A 263 2.33 -15.66 -13.53
CA VAL A 263 3.43 -16.61 -13.75
C VAL A 263 3.73 -16.69 -15.25
N TYR A 264 5.02 -16.73 -15.59
CA TYR A 264 5.53 -16.78 -16.94
C TYR A 264 6.57 -17.90 -17.07
N ARG A 265 6.66 -18.49 -18.27
CA ARG A 265 7.81 -19.26 -18.74
C ARG A 265 8.78 -18.32 -19.45
N ILE A 266 10.07 -18.60 -19.36
CA ILE A 266 11.08 -18.07 -20.28
C ILE A 266 11.72 -19.25 -20.98
N LYS A 267 11.90 -19.17 -22.30
CA LYS A 267 12.52 -20.22 -23.12
C LYS A 267 13.31 -19.61 -24.26
N GLU A 268 14.58 -19.97 -24.41
CA GLU A 268 15.52 -19.35 -25.37
C GLU A 268 15.51 -17.80 -25.27
N GLY A 269 15.37 -17.28 -24.05
CA GLY A 269 15.21 -15.87 -23.73
C GLY A 269 13.85 -15.25 -24.08
N LYS A 270 12.92 -15.97 -24.70
CA LYS A 270 11.56 -15.49 -25.03
C LYS A 270 10.66 -15.60 -23.81
N LEU A 271 9.88 -14.56 -23.53
CA LEU A 271 8.94 -14.51 -22.41
C LEU A 271 7.53 -14.95 -22.85
N GLU A 272 6.97 -15.96 -22.19
CA GLU A 272 5.67 -16.57 -22.50
C GLU A 272 4.77 -16.54 -21.24
N LYS A 273 3.54 -16.03 -21.36
CA LYS A 273 2.55 -16.08 -20.26
C LYS A 273 2.09 -17.54 -20.09
N LEU A 274 1.99 -18.01 -18.84
CA LEU A 274 1.35 -19.30 -18.56
C LEU A 274 -0.14 -19.08 -18.29
N ASP A 275 -0.98 -19.75 -19.09
CA ASP A 275 -2.43 -19.67 -19.00
C ASP A 275 -2.96 -20.74 -18.05
N PHE A 276 -3.69 -20.33 -17.00
CA PHE A 276 -4.09 -21.24 -15.93
C PHE A 276 -5.14 -22.29 -16.35
N GLN A 277 -5.69 -22.18 -17.56
CA GLN A 277 -6.77 -23.05 -18.05
C GLN A 277 -6.30 -24.45 -18.46
N GLU A 278 -4.98 -24.66 -18.63
CA GLU A 278 -4.44 -25.91 -19.19
C GLU A 278 -4.54 -27.11 -18.21
N ASP A 279 -4.35 -26.87 -16.91
CA ASP A 279 -3.84 -27.89 -15.98
C ASP A 279 -4.92 -28.70 -15.22
N GLN A 280 -6.11 -28.15 -14.95
CA GLN A 280 -7.15 -28.83 -14.13
C GLN A 280 -8.60 -28.57 -14.57
N GLU A 281 -9.44 -29.62 -14.52
CA GLU A 281 -10.89 -29.53 -14.80
C GLU A 281 -11.63 -28.58 -13.85
N GLN A 282 -11.20 -28.49 -12.58
CA GLN A 282 -11.78 -27.54 -11.63
C GLN A 282 -11.51 -26.09 -12.05
N SER A 283 -10.33 -25.79 -12.60
CA SER A 283 -9.97 -24.47 -13.13
C SER A 283 -10.87 -24.09 -14.30
N LYS A 284 -11.05 -24.99 -15.27
CA LYS A 284 -11.93 -24.79 -16.43
C LYS A 284 -13.39 -24.58 -16.02
N LYS A 285 -13.86 -25.30 -14.99
CA LYS A 285 -15.21 -25.08 -14.43
C LYS A 285 -15.37 -23.69 -13.82
N ILE A 286 -14.40 -23.22 -13.02
CA ILE A 286 -14.46 -21.88 -12.40
C ILE A 286 -14.33 -20.79 -13.47
N ALA A 287 -13.48 -20.96 -14.47
CA ALA A 287 -13.37 -20.05 -15.61
C ALA A 287 -14.70 -19.93 -16.36
N LYS A 288 -15.35 -21.07 -16.67
CA LYS A 288 -16.67 -21.07 -17.29
C LYS A 288 -17.75 -20.44 -16.39
N GLU A 289 -17.80 -20.77 -15.10
CA GLU A 289 -18.76 -20.17 -14.16
C GLU A 289 -18.60 -18.63 -14.07
N LEU A 290 -17.42 -18.09 -14.37
CA LEU A 290 -17.15 -16.65 -14.41
C LEU A 290 -17.48 -16.02 -15.78
N LEU A 291 -17.25 -16.71 -16.90
CA LEU A 291 -17.68 -16.25 -18.24
C LEU A 291 -19.20 -16.28 -18.39
N ASP A 292 -19.86 -17.30 -17.85
CA ASP A 292 -21.33 -17.45 -17.83
C ASP A 292 -22.05 -16.29 -17.09
N LEU A 293 -21.32 -15.44 -16.34
CA LEU A 293 -21.83 -14.19 -15.73
C LEU A 293 -21.98 -13.04 -16.73
N PHE A 294 -21.20 -13.02 -17.81
CA PHE A 294 -21.10 -11.89 -18.75
C PHE A 294 -21.70 -12.17 -20.12
N LYS A 295 -22.01 -13.43 -20.46
CA LYS A 295 -22.56 -13.86 -21.77
C LYS A 295 -23.79 -13.04 -22.28
N ASP A 296 -24.56 -12.45 -21.36
CA ASP A 296 -25.81 -11.70 -21.65
C ASP A 296 -25.57 -10.17 -21.62
N GLU A 297 -24.33 -9.71 -21.45
CA GLU A 297 -23.90 -8.30 -21.37
C GLU A 297 -23.40 -7.77 -22.73
N GLN A 298 -22.97 -6.50 -22.78
CA GLN A 298 -22.41 -5.89 -24.00
C GLN A 298 -21.06 -6.52 -24.43
N PRO A 299 -20.71 -6.51 -25.72
CA PRO A 299 -19.49 -7.16 -26.23
C PRO A 299 -18.20 -6.73 -25.51
N GLU A 300 -18.05 -5.44 -25.21
CA GLU A 300 -16.81 -4.91 -24.64
C GLU A 300 -16.53 -5.43 -23.23
N ILE A 301 -17.57 -5.73 -22.44
CA ILE A 301 -17.42 -6.35 -21.12
C ILE A 301 -17.26 -7.88 -21.21
N GLN A 302 -17.75 -8.52 -22.28
CA GLN A 302 -17.45 -9.93 -22.58
C GLN A 302 -15.98 -10.12 -22.98
N GLU A 303 -15.49 -9.34 -23.95
CA GLU A 303 -14.08 -9.34 -24.38
C GLU A 303 -13.13 -9.00 -23.20
N PHE A 304 -13.51 -8.03 -22.36
CA PHE A 304 -12.75 -7.70 -21.15
C PHE A 304 -12.70 -8.88 -20.17
N ALA A 305 -13.79 -9.63 -20.02
CA ALA A 305 -13.81 -10.80 -19.15
C ALA A 305 -12.91 -11.91 -19.69
N GLU A 306 -13.09 -12.33 -20.94
CA GLU A 306 -12.26 -13.36 -21.59
C GLU A 306 -10.77 -13.07 -21.46
N LYS A 307 -10.37 -11.81 -21.64
CA LYS A 307 -8.96 -11.39 -21.59
C LYS A 307 -8.34 -11.38 -20.19
N TYR A 308 -9.13 -11.23 -19.11
CA TYR A 308 -8.60 -10.90 -17.78
C TYR A 308 -9.04 -11.79 -16.61
N LEU A 309 -9.86 -12.83 -16.81
CA LEU A 309 -10.22 -13.76 -15.72
C LEU A 309 -9.01 -14.42 -15.03
N ASP A 310 -7.93 -14.69 -15.78
CA ASP A 310 -6.69 -15.29 -15.25
C ASP A 310 -6.08 -14.54 -14.07
N ILE A 311 -6.33 -13.23 -13.94
CA ILE A 311 -5.91 -12.38 -12.81
C ILE A 311 -6.36 -12.96 -11.46
N PHE A 312 -7.58 -13.52 -11.43
CA PHE A 312 -8.20 -14.10 -10.23
C PHE A 312 -8.05 -15.61 -10.16
N LEU A 313 -7.92 -16.28 -11.30
CA LEU A 313 -7.86 -17.73 -11.40
C LEU A 313 -6.44 -18.28 -11.13
N THR A 314 -5.41 -17.63 -11.68
CA THR A 314 -4.02 -18.05 -11.50
C THR A 314 -3.67 -18.08 -10.00
N PRO A 315 -3.15 -19.19 -9.44
CA PRO A 315 -2.75 -19.25 -8.04
C PRO A 315 -1.73 -18.17 -7.68
N ILE A 316 -1.67 -17.83 -6.40
CA ILE A 316 -0.60 -17.00 -5.85
C ILE A 316 0.31 -17.96 -5.07
N PRO A 317 1.55 -18.20 -5.52
CA PRO A 317 2.49 -18.97 -4.74
C PRO A 317 2.88 -18.17 -3.50
N ASP A 318 3.07 -18.87 -2.38
CA ASP A 318 3.79 -18.27 -1.24
C ASP A 318 5.28 -18.21 -1.60
N ILE A 319 5.99 -17.23 -1.07
CA ILE A 319 7.39 -16.97 -1.45
C ILE A 319 8.31 -16.88 -0.24
N LYS A 320 9.55 -17.29 -0.41
CA LYS A 320 10.59 -17.10 0.61
C LYS A 320 10.80 -15.61 0.89
N ARG A 321 10.61 -15.18 2.14
CA ARG A 321 10.78 -13.76 2.54
C ARG A 321 11.22 -13.62 3.99
N MET A 322 12.00 -12.57 4.26
CA MET A 322 12.56 -12.23 5.56
C MET A 322 12.13 -10.83 5.96
N ALA A 323 11.55 -10.67 7.16
CA ALA A 323 11.44 -9.37 7.81
C ALA A 323 12.75 -9.01 8.51
N ILE A 324 13.10 -7.72 8.45
CA ILE A 324 14.19 -7.11 9.22
C ILE A 324 13.70 -5.84 9.91
N ASP A 325 14.38 -5.48 11.00
CA ASP A 325 14.14 -4.30 11.83
C ASP A 325 15.49 -3.90 12.49
N ILE A 326 15.76 -2.59 12.65
CA ILE A 326 17.05 -2.09 13.18
C ILE A 326 16.88 -1.18 14.39
N GLU A 327 17.81 -1.30 15.35
CA GLU A 327 17.93 -0.38 16.47
C GLU A 327 19.26 0.38 16.43
N VAL A 328 19.19 1.68 16.72
CA VAL A 328 20.29 2.65 16.57
C VAL A 328 20.61 3.29 17.93
N ASN A 329 21.88 3.53 18.22
CA ASN A 329 22.31 4.19 19.45
C ASN A 329 21.86 5.65 19.50
N MET A 330 20.71 5.93 20.10
CA MET A 330 20.20 7.30 20.30
C MET A 330 21.20 8.19 21.07
N GLY A 331 21.81 7.64 22.13
CA GLY A 331 22.59 8.38 23.12
C GLY A 331 21.71 9.12 24.14
N PRO A 332 22.27 9.48 25.32
CA PRO A 332 21.50 9.99 26.46
C PRO A 332 20.95 11.42 26.30
N ASP A 333 21.53 12.20 25.38
CA ASP A 333 21.19 13.61 25.17
C ASP A 333 20.38 13.88 23.88
N ASP A 334 20.20 12.90 22.98
CA ASP A 334 19.52 13.07 21.69
C ASP A 334 18.21 12.28 21.59
N TYR A 335 17.13 12.92 22.03
CA TYR A 335 15.74 12.41 21.98
C TYR A 335 15.11 12.55 20.57
N ARG A 336 15.90 12.79 19.52
CA ARG A 336 15.42 12.96 18.13
C ARG A 336 15.65 11.69 17.33
N ILE A 337 14.66 11.28 16.54
CA ILE A 337 14.81 10.15 15.60
C ILE A 337 16.03 10.42 14.68
N PRO A 338 17.02 9.52 14.62
CA PRO A 338 18.24 9.71 13.84
C PRO A 338 17.97 9.97 12.35
N ASP A 339 18.70 10.91 11.74
CA ASP A 339 18.56 11.17 10.30
C ASP A 339 19.18 10.01 9.48
N PRO A 340 18.37 9.25 8.71
CA PRO A 340 18.82 8.07 7.99
C PRO A 340 19.69 8.39 6.76
N GLN A 341 19.71 9.63 6.28
CA GLN A 341 20.66 10.05 5.24
C GLN A 341 22.00 10.50 5.83
N GLN A 342 22.03 10.91 7.09
CA GLN A 342 23.28 11.25 7.80
C GLN A 342 23.93 10.02 8.43
N ALA A 343 23.14 9.09 8.99
CA ALA A 343 23.58 7.82 9.58
C ALA A 343 24.83 7.94 10.49
N LYS A 344 24.77 8.89 11.42
CA LYS A 344 25.87 9.29 12.31
C LYS A 344 26.10 8.34 13.47
N GLN A 345 25.01 7.89 14.09
CA GLN A 345 24.99 6.96 15.20
C GLN A 345 25.26 5.52 14.72
N GLU A 346 25.61 4.64 15.65
CA GLU A 346 25.90 3.22 15.41
C GLU A 346 24.62 2.38 15.43
N VAL A 347 24.53 1.38 14.56
CA VAL A 347 23.50 0.35 14.62
C VAL A 347 23.87 -0.64 15.74
N ILE A 348 23.05 -0.68 16.79
CA ILE A 348 23.32 -1.49 18.00
C ILE A 348 22.68 -2.88 17.93
N SER A 349 21.61 -3.05 17.15
CA SER A 349 21.15 -4.38 16.77
C SER A 349 20.35 -4.39 15.47
N ILE A 350 20.31 -5.56 14.81
CA ILE A 350 19.45 -5.86 13.66
C ILE A 350 18.83 -7.22 13.91
N SER A 351 17.50 -7.34 13.77
CA SER A 351 16.82 -8.64 13.80
C SER A 351 16.41 -9.13 12.42
N PHE A 352 16.21 -10.45 12.32
CA PHE A 352 15.89 -11.16 11.09
C PHE A 352 14.89 -12.27 11.41
N VAL A 353 13.76 -12.31 10.70
CA VAL A 353 12.73 -13.35 10.88
C VAL A 353 12.16 -13.75 9.52
N ALA A 354 12.27 -15.02 9.13
CA ALA A 354 11.91 -15.48 7.78
C ALA A 354 10.88 -16.62 7.73
N THR A 355 10.28 -16.80 6.55
CA THR A 355 9.23 -17.81 6.29
C THR A 355 9.70 -19.25 6.44
N ASP A 356 10.99 -19.53 6.23
CA ASP A 356 11.61 -20.86 6.44
C ASP A 356 11.89 -21.18 7.92
N GLY A 357 11.53 -20.27 8.83
CA GLY A 357 11.70 -20.43 10.26
C GLY A 357 12.99 -19.84 10.83
N PHE A 358 13.89 -19.30 9.98
CA PHE A 358 15.09 -18.60 10.46
C PHE A 358 14.71 -17.42 11.37
N LYS A 359 15.37 -17.34 12.53
CA LYS A 359 15.29 -16.22 13.47
C LYS A 359 16.69 -15.89 13.98
N ALA A 360 17.08 -14.62 13.89
CA ALA A 360 18.34 -14.14 14.45
C ALA A 360 18.23 -12.69 14.96
N VAL A 361 19.10 -12.33 15.89
CA VAL A 361 19.44 -10.95 16.23
C VAL A 361 20.95 -10.82 16.27
N TYR A 362 21.46 -9.85 15.52
CA TYR A 362 22.86 -9.45 15.51
C TYR A 362 23.00 -8.19 16.36
N VAL A 363 23.93 -8.18 17.32
CA VAL A 363 24.04 -7.15 18.38
C VAL A 363 25.47 -6.65 18.50
N LEU A 364 25.65 -5.34 18.66
CA LEU A 364 26.95 -4.71 18.87
C LEU A 364 27.35 -4.75 20.35
N GLU A 365 28.60 -5.10 20.64
CA GLU A 365 29.18 -5.03 21.99
C GLU A 365 29.38 -3.56 22.42
N ARG A 366 28.40 -3.02 23.14
CA ARG A 366 28.46 -1.70 23.81
C ARG A 366 29.30 -1.71 25.09
N GLU A 367 30.17 -0.71 25.29
CA GLU A 367 30.93 -0.55 26.54
C GLU A 367 30.03 -0.37 27.78
N ASN A 368 30.46 -0.90 28.93
CA ASN A 368 29.79 -0.82 30.23
C ASN A 368 28.43 -1.56 30.36
N PHE A 369 27.88 -2.12 29.29
CA PHE A 369 26.69 -2.98 29.35
C PHE A 369 26.99 -4.35 29.96
N ILE A 370 26.01 -4.95 30.61
CA ILE A 370 26.13 -6.24 31.31
C ILE A 370 25.40 -7.31 30.50
N TYR A 371 26.08 -8.43 30.21
CA TYR A 371 25.40 -9.59 29.66
C TYR A 371 24.45 -10.23 30.67
N THR A 372 23.19 -10.34 30.28
CA THR A 372 22.14 -11.07 30.99
C THR A 372 21.67 -12.22 30.13
N ASP A 373 21.23 -13.30 30.78
CA ASP A 373 20.62 -14.43 30.08
C ASP A 373 19.37 -13.92 29.29
N PRO A 374 19.08 -14.43 28.07
CA PRO A 374 18.03 -13.89 27.20
C PRO A 374 16.66 -13.74 27.87
N HIS A 375 15.88 -12.76 27.40
CA HIS A 375 14.55 -12.48 27.95
C HIS A 375 13.64 -13.72 27.90
N GLU A 376 12.75 -13.90 28.89
CA GLU A 376 11.96 -15.14 29.08
C GLU A 376 11.00 -15.50 27.92
N ASN A 377 10.75 -14.57 27.00
CA ASN A 377 9.96 -14.77 25.78
C ASN A 377 10.81 -14.87 24.50
N PHE A 378 12.14 -14.74 24.59
CA PHE A 378 13.06 -14.92 23.46
C PHE A 378 13.06 -16.40 23.05
N PRO A 379 12.82 -16.76 21.77
CA PRO A 379 12.65 -18.17 21.41
C PRO A 379 13.97 -18.95 21.52
N ASP A 380 13.93 -20.14 22.16
CA ASP A 380 15.12 -21.01 22.37
C ASP A 380 15.89 -21.37 21.07
N TYR A 381 15.22 -21.29 19.93
CA TYR A 381 15.75 -21.60 18.60
C TYR A 381 16.16 -20.37 17.77
N ALA A 382 15.98 -19.15 18.29
CA ALA A 382 16.45 -17.93 17.67
C ALA A 382 17.93 -17.70 17.99
N LYS A 383 18.73 -17.33 16.99
CA LYS A 383 20.16 -17.08 17.18
C LYS A 383 20.38 -15.68 17.77
N LEU A 384 21.17 -15.58 18.83
CA LEU A 384 21.70 -14.31 19.32
C LEU A 384 23.21 -14.27 19.01
N VAL A 385 23.66 -13.29 18.24
CA VAL A 385 25.06 -13.19 17.79
C VAL A 385 25.62 -11.80 18.11
N PHE A 386 26.75 -11.76 18.81
CA PHE A 386 27.45 -10.53 19.19
C PHE A 386 28.61 -10.22 18.25
N PHE A 387 28.76 -8.94 17.94
CA PHE A 387 29.82 -8.40 17.09
C PHE A 387 30.62 -7.36 17.89
N LYS A 388 31.95 -7.33 17.70
CA LYS A 388 32.85 -6.35 18.34
C LYS A 388 33.03 -5.08 17.51
N ASP A 389 32.64 -5.14 16.24
CA ASP A 389 32.80 -4.08 15.26
C ASP A 389 31.50 -3.98 14.42
N GLU A 390 31.00 -2.76 14.24
CA GLU A 390 29.74 -2.51 13.52
C GLU A 390 29.85 -2.86 12.02
N LYS A 391 31.03 -2.76 11.43
CA LYS A 391 31.25 -3.08 10.02
C LYS A 391 31.13 -4.59 9.79
N GLU A 392 31.61 -5.43 10.71
CA GLU A 392 31.36 -6.88 10.68
C GLU A 392 29.87 -7.21 10.84
N LEU A 393 29.18 -6.56 11.79
CA LEU A 393 27.73 -6.69 11.98
C LEU A 393 26.97 -6.38 10.68
N LEU A 394 27.28 -5.26 10.04
CA LEU A 394 26.66 -4.85 8.77
C LEU A 394 27.03 -5.78 7.60
N LEU A 395 28.26 -6.28 7.53
CA LEU A 395 28.68 -7.20 6.47
C LEU A 395 27.89 -8.52 6.50
N GLU A 396 27.71 -9.12 7.67
CA GLU A 396 26.90 -10.34 7.80
C GLU A 396 25.39 -10.09 7.64
N SER A 397 24.91 -8.93 8.10
CA SER A 397 23.55 -8.48 7.81
C SER A 397 23.32 -8.36 6.30
N PHE A 398 24.33 -7.90 5.57
CA PHE A 398 24.29 -7.79 4.11
C PHE A 398 24.40 -9.14 3.41
N ARG A 399 25.17 -10.10 3.93
CA ARG A 399 25.19 -11.49 3.45
C ARG A 399 23.78 -12.09 3.48
N LEU A 400 23.11 -12.05 4.63
CA LEU A 400 21.71 -12.49 4.75
C LEU A 400 20.79 -11.77 3.76
N ILE A 401 20.92 -10.45 3.58
CA ILE A 401 20.10 -9.68 2.64
C ILE A 401 20.40 -10.01 1.16
N TRP A 402 21.56 -10.59 0.82
CA TRP A 402 21.84 -11.16 -0.50
C TRP A 402 21.22 -12.55 -0.70
N ASP A 403 21.14 -13.37 0.36
CA ASP A 403 20.61 -14.72 0.28
C ASP A 403 19.08 -14.76 0.09
N TYR A 404 18.35 -13.82 0.70
CA TYR A 404 16.89 -13.81 0.64
C TYR A 404 16.33 -13.07 -0.58
N PRO A 405 15.38 -13.69 -1.33
CA PRO A 405 14.83 -13.11 -2.56
C PRO A 405 13.84 -11.96 -2.28
N MET A 406 13.31 -11.87 -1.06
CA MET A 406 12.50 -10.73 -0.62
C MET A 406 12.80 -10.34 0.83
N ILE A 407 12.95 -9.03 1.04
CA ILE A 407 13.02 -8.41 2.36
C ILE A 407 11.75 -7.60 2.62
N LEU A 408 11.17 -7.79 3.80
CA LEU A 408 10.10 -6.97 4.36
C LEU A 408 10.68 -6.00 5.39
N THR A 409 10.11 -4.79 5.46
CA THR A 409 10.36 -3.84 6.55
C THR A 409 9.04 -3.19 6.97
N PHE A 410 9.06 -2.43 8.07
CA PHE A 410 7.99 -1.51 8.41
C PHE A 410 8.55 -0.09 8.55
N ASN A 411 8.38 0.74 7.52
CA ASN A 411 8.98 2.07 7.34
C ASN A 411 10.46 2.08 6.85
N GLY A 412 10.98 0.95 6.37
CA GLY A 412 12.37 0.80 5.93
C GLY A 412 12.76 1.53 4.64
N ASP A 413 11.80 2.03 3.83
CA ASP A 413 12.10 2.99 2.76
C ASP A 413 12.55 4.35 3.31
N ASN A 414 12.04 4.73 4.49
CA ASN A 414 12.42 5.97 5.15
C ASN A 414 13.57 5.75 6.13
N PHE A 415 13.51 4.70 6.97
CA PHE A 415 14.46 4.44 8.05
C PHE A 415 15.40 3.28 7.73
N ASP A 416 15.04 2.02 8.00
CA ASP A 416 15.93 0.86 8.10
C ASP A 416 16.95 0.70 6.97
N LEU A 417 16.50 0.36 5.75
CA LEU A 417 17.40 0.13 4.61
C LEU A 417 18.08 1.43 4.14
N ASN A 418 17.45 2.58 4.37
CA ASN A 418 18.03 3.88 4.07
C ASN A 418 19.22 4.18 5.01
N TYR A 419 19.03 3.95 6.32
CA TYR A 419 20.04 4.08 7.37
C TYR A 419 21.19 3.11 7.13
N LEU A 420 20.90 1.82 6.90
CA LEU A 420 21.91 0.80 6.61
C LEU A 420 22.74 1.14 5.36
N PHE A 421 22.09 1.63 4.28
CA PHE A 421 22.77 2.08 3.07
C PHE A 421 23.72 3.26 3.31
N HIS A 422 23.29 4.25 4.08
CA HIS A 422 24.10 5.43 4.40
C HIS A 422 25.20 5.12 5.43
N ARG A 423 24.90 4.32 6.46
CA ARG A 423 25.86 3.88 7.49
C ARG A 423 27.00 3.09 6.88
N ALA A 424 26.69 2.12 6.00
CA ALA A 424 27.69 1.36 5.25
C ALA A 424 28.62 2.25 4.43
N ARG A 425 28.09 3.33 3.83
CA ARG A 425 28.90 4.30 3.08
C ARG A 425 29.79 5.16 4.00
N ASN A 426 29.30 5.54 5.18
CA ASN A 426 30.08 6.26 6.20
C ASN A 426 31.26 5.41 6.71
N LEU A 427 31.00 4.13 7.01
CA LEU A 427 31.99 3.12 7.43
C LEU A 427 32.88 2.61 6.29
N LYS A 428 32.72 3.15 5.06
CA LYS A 428 33.49 2.79 3.86
C LYS A 428 33.43 1.28 3.56
N ILE A 429 32.28 0.64 3.82
CA ILE A 429 31.98 -0.71 3.31
C ILE A 429 32.06 -0.67 1.80
N GLU A 430 32.64 -1.71 1.21
CA GLU A 430 32.85 -1.77 -0.22
C GLU A 430 31.50 -1.81 -0.94
N ARG A 431 31.31 -0.89 -1.90
CA ARG A 431 30.05 -0.75 -2.65
C ARG A 431 29.57 -2.07 -3.23
N ASP A 432 30.45 -2.99 -3.60
CA ASP A 432 30.08 -4.25 -4.25
C ASP A 432 29.46 -5.29 -3.30
N LEU A 433 29.63 -5.12 -1.98
CA LEU A 433 29.02 -5.95 -0.94
C LEU A 433 27.64 -5.41 -0.49
N ILE A 434 27.33 -4.13 -0.72
CA ILE A 434 26.06 -3.51 -0.28
C ILE A 434 24.89 -3.97 -1.19
N PRO A 435 23.92 -4.76 -0.70
CA PRO A 435 22.86 -5.37 -1.52
C PRO A 435 21.79 -4.36 -1.95
N MET A 436 21.62 -3.29 -1.17
CA MET A 436 20.58 -2.27 -1.34
C MET A 436 21.07 -1.02 -2.06
N TYR A 437 20.14 -0.21 -2.56
CA TYR A 437 20.38 1.15 -3.03
C TYR A 437 19.13 2.02 -2.89
N VAL A 438 19.36 3.31 -2.64
CA VAL A 438 18.32 4.32 -2.50
C VAL A 438 18.10 5.04 -3.84
N LYS A 439 16.87 5.00 -4.38
CA LYS A 439 16.38 5.96 -5.37
C LYS A 439 15.76 7.18 -4.64
N ARG A 440 15.69 8.34 -5.30
CA ARG A 440 14.85 9.45 -4.84
C ARG A 440 13.39 8.98 -4.84
N GLY A 441 12.68 9.22 -3.75
CA GLY A 441 11.28 8.85 -3.65
C GLY A 441 10.36 9.71 -4.51
N PHE A 442 9.38 9.05 -5.12
CA PHE A 442 8.26 9.64 -5.85
C PHE A 442 6.90 9.18 -5.30
N GLY A 443 6.87 8.17 -4.42
CA GLY A 443 5.70 7.78 -3.63
C GLY A 443 5.17 8.91 -2.72
N PHE A 444 3.95 8.75 -2.23
CA PHE A 444 3.26 9.80 -1.44
C PHE A 444 3.84 10.02 -0.03
N MET A 445 4.46 8.98 0.55
CA MET A 445 4.95 8.97 1.93
C MET A 445 6.46 9.23 2.03
N SER A 446 7.26 8.60 1.17
CA SER A 446 8.69 8.44 1.40
C SER A 446 9.54 9.33 0.51
N LYS A 447 10.50 10.05 1.11
CA LYS A 447 11.47 10.90 0.38
C LYS A 447 12.58 10.07 -0.30
N ALA A 448 12.77 8.85 0.17
CA ALA A 448 13.67 7.84 -0.34
C ALA A 448 12.86 6.59 -0.72
N GLU A 449 13.37 5.79 -1.64
CA GLU A 449 12.83 4.46 -1.95
C GLU A 449 13.99 3.47 -2.00
N CYS A 450 13.93 2.44 -1.16
CA CYS A 450 14.95 1.42 -1.04
C CYS A 450 14.63 0.24 -1.96
N TYR A 451 15.61 -0.11 -2.79
CA TYR A 451 15.59 -1.22 -3.74
C TYR A 451 16.73 -2.18 -3.41
N LEU A 452 16.55 -3.47 -3.67
CA LEU A 452 17.62 -4.47 -3.62
C LEU A 452 18.14 -4.78 -5.03
N ARG A 453 19.41 -5.14 -5.14
CA ARG A 453 20.03 -5.58 -6.40
C ARG A 453 19.45 -6.89 -6.90
N LYS A 454 19.65 -7.98 -6.14
CA LYS A 454 19.05 -9.30 -6.38
C LYS A 454 17.56 -9.26 -6.06
N GLY A 455 17.22 -9.23 -4.77
CA GLY A 455 15.86 -9.39 -4.26
C GLY A 455 14.86 -8.27 -4.56
N ILE A 456 13.70 -8.36 -3.91
CA ILE A 456 12.64 -7.34 -3.83
C ILE A 456 12.55 -6.81 -2.39
N HIS A 457 12.46 -5.49 -2.22
CA HIS A 457 12.08 -4.88 -0.94
C HIS A 457 10.57 -4.58 -0.91
N ILE A 458 9.86 -4.91 0.17
CA ILE A 458 8.51 -4.42 0.46
C ILE A 458 8.50 -3.70 1.81
N ASP A 459 8.23 -2.40 1.76
CA ASP A 459 7.91 -1.63 2.96
C ASP A 459 6.40 -1.74 3.26
N LEU A 460 6.05 -2.45 4.34
CA LEU A 460 4.66 -2.66 4.75
C LEU A 460 3.99 -1.39 5.29
N PHE A 461 4.76 -0.41 5.79
CA PHE A 461 4.19 0.87 6.25
C PHE A 461 3.52 1.61 5.09
N ASN A 462 4.17 1.67 3.92
CA ASN A 462 3.59 2.29 2.72
C ASN A 462 2.28 1.60 2.29
N PHE A 463 2.24 0.27 2.37
CA PHE A 463 1.04 -0.52 2.05
C PHE A 463 -0.12 -0.26 3.03
N PHE A 464 0.12 -0.41 4.34
CA PHE A 464 -0.95 -0.21 5.34
C PHE A 464 -1.35 1.26 5.51
N PHE A 465 -0.48 2.22 5.21
CA PHE A 465 -0.81 3.65 5.25
C PHE A 465 -1.85 4.05 4.19
N ASN A 466 -1.91 3.35 3.06
CA ASN A 466 -2.86 3.64 1.99
C ASN A 466 -4.31 3.54 2.51
N ARG A 467 -5.03 4.68 2.49
CA ARG A 467 -6.38 4.80 3.07
C ARG A 467 -7.42 3.87 2.42
N SER A 468 -7.18 3.44 1.18
CA SER A 468 -8.06 2.49 0.49
C SER A 468 -7.82 1.07 0.99
N ILE A 469 -6.59 0.74 1.37
CA ILE A 469 -6.25 -0.53 2.04
C ILE A 469 -6.86 -0.56 3.44
N SER A 470 -6.61 0.46 4.27
CA SER A 470 -7.16 0.51 5.63
C SER A 470 -8.69 0.53 5.64
N GLY A 471 -9.32 1.40 4.85
CA GLY A 471 -10.78 1.56 4.82
C GLY A 471 -11.53 0.45 4.08
N TYR A 472 -11.01 -0.05 2.95
CA TYR A 472 -11.77 -1.01 2.12
C TYR A 472 -11.34 -2.45 2.27
N ALA A 473 -10.05 -2.78 2.23
CA ALA A 473 -9.62 -4.15 2.49
C ALA A 473 -9.81 -4.52 3.98
N PHE A 474 -9.33 -3.66 4.89
CA PHE A 474 -9.37 -3.92 6.35
C PHE A 474 -10.54 -3.26 7.09
N GLY A 475 -11.45 -2.57 6.39
CA GLY A 475 -12.71 -2.09 6.98
C GLY A 475 -12.57 -1.01 8.07
N GLY A 476 -11.41 -0.37 8.18
CA GLY A 476 -11.10 0.58 9.26
C GLY A 476 -10.61 -0.08 10.56
N ALA A 477 -10.13 -1.34 10.53
CA ALA A 477 -9.73 -2.08 11.73
C ALA A 477 -8.62 -1.42 12.59
N TYR A 478 -7.76 -0.58 12.00
CA TYR A 478 -6.70 0.15 12.70
C TYR A 478 -6.85 1.67 12.52
N GLU A 479 -6.72 2.42 13.61
CA GLU A 479 -6.86 3.90 13.60
C GLU A 479 -5.57 4.64 13.20
N THR A 480 -4.40 4.06 13.48
CA THR A 480 -3.09 4.68 13.21
C THR A 480 -2.15 3.69 12.55
N ASN A 481 -1.28 4.20 11.69
CA ASN A 481 -0.47 3.38 10.79
C ASN A 481 0.88 2.96 11.41
N SER A 482 0.89 2.70 12.73
CA SER A 482 2.07 2.18 13.44
C SER A 482 2.05 0.67 13.49
N LEU A 483 3.24 0.03 13.49
CA LEU A 483 3.36 -1.43 13.60
C LEU A 483 2.57 -1.97 14.80
N ASN A 484 2.65 -1.30 15.96
CA ASN A 484 1.92 -1.68 17.17
C ASN A 484 0.39 -1.72 16.98
N ASN A 485 -0.20 -0.69 16.36
CA ASN A 485 -1.66 -0.62 16.18
C ASN A 485 -2.14 -1.60 15.10
N ILE A 486 -1.43 -1.66 13.97
CA ILE A 486 -1.77 -2.59 12.87
C ILE A 486 -1.64 -4.05 13.32
N SER A 487 -0.59 -4.40 14.07
CA SER A 487 -0.44 -5.75 14.62
C SER A 487 -1.47 -6.07 15.70
N ALA A 488 -1.75 -5.16 16.63
CA ALA A 488 -2.79 -5.36 17.64
C ALA A 488 -4.18 -5.53 17.01
N ALA A 489 -4.48 -4.79 15.95
CA ALA A 489 -5.76 -4.85 15.24
C ALA A 489 -5.94 -6.08 14.32
N LEU A 490 -4.87 -6.53 13.64
CA LEU A 490 -4.94 -7.59 12.64
C LEU A 490 -4.46 -8.97 13.13
N LEU A 491 -3.52 -9.01 14.08
CA LEU A 491 -2.94 -10.22 14.66
C LEU A 491 -3.44 -10.49 16.09
N GLY A 492 -3.89 -9.46 16.81
CA GLY A 492 -4.21 -9.54 18.24
C GLY A 492 -2.99 -9.44 19.17
N GLU A 493 -1.80 -9.14 18.62
CA GLU A 493 -0.54 -8.98 19.36
C GLU A 493 0.10 -7.63 19.05
N GLY A 494 0.58 -6.92 20.08
CA GLY A 494 1.32 -5.66 19.92
C GLY A 494 2.84 -5.82 20.01
N LYS A 495 3.55 -4.68 19.92
CA LYS A 495 4.98 -4.54 20.26
C LYS A 495 5.26 -5.00 21.70
N TYR A 496 6.51 -5.35 21.99
CA TYR A 496 6.95 -5.50 23.38
C TYR A 496 6.92 -4.13 24.09
N VAL A 497 6.41 -4.08 25.31
CA VAL A 497 6.27 -2.86 26.12
C VAL A 497 7.43 -2.78 27.10
N HIS A 498 8.12 -1.64 27.10
CA HIS A 498 9.28 -1.34 27.94
C HIS A 498 9.14 0.04 28.59
N GLU A 499 9.86 0.27 29.69
CA GLU A 499 10.00 1.59 30.35
C GLU A 499 11.39 2.21 30.12
N GLU A 500 12.36 1.41 29.65
CA GLU A 500 13.75 1.80 29.38
C GLU A 500 13.89 2.44 27.99
N GLU A 501 14.77 3.44 27.84
CA GLU A 501 15.14 3.99 26.52
C GLU A 501 15.99 2.98 25.73
N ILE A 502 15.86 2.97 24.40
CA ILE A 502 16.52 1.99 23.50
C ILE A 502 18.03 1.90 23.73
N HIS A 503 18.68 3.03 23.97
CA HIS A 503 20.12 3.08 24.20
C HIS A 503 20.54 2.57 25.60
N GLU A 504 19.63 2.56 26.58
CA GLU A 504 19.84 2.08 27.96
C GLU A 504 19.50 0.60 28.17
N MET A 505 18.71 -0.02 27.26
CA MET A 505 18.25 -1.41 27.39
C MET A 505 19.39 -2.42 27.60
N ASP A 506 19.19 -3.39 28.50
CA ASP A 506 20.08 -4.56 28.62
C ASP A 506 20.02 -5.44 27.35
N TYR A 507 21.05 -6.26 27.11
CA TYR A 507 21.11 -7.04 25.86
C TYR A 507 19.97 -8.06 25.71
N GLY A 508 19.44 -8.61 26.80
CA GLY A 508 18.30 -9.53 26.77
C GLY A 508 17.01 -8.82 26.38
N VAL A 509 16.78 -7.61 26.92
CA VAL A 509 15.65 -6.73 26.58
C VAL A 509 15.74 -6.24 25.13
N LEU A 510 16.87 -5.63 24.74
CA LEU A 510 17.10 -5.10 23.39
C LEU A 510 16.90 -6.17 22.32
N SER A 511 17.46 -7.37 22.53
CA SER A 511 17.37 -8.47 21.57
C SER A 511 15.94 -8.99 21.41
N TRP A 512 15.15 -9.04 22.49
CA TRP A 512 13.75 -9.44 22.41
C TRP A 512 12.85 -8.35 21.81
N TYR A 513 13.09 -7.08 22.15
CA TYR A 513 12.36 -5.94 21.61
C TYR A 513 12.48 -5.88 20.08
N ASN A 514 13.72 -5.80 19.55
CA ASN A 514 13.97 -5.78 18.10
C ASN A 514 13.43 -7.07 17.41
N LEU A 515 13.69 -8.26 17.97
CA LEU A 515 13.17 -9.52 17.39
C LEU A 515 11.64 -9.56 17.35
N LYS A 516 10.95 -8.97 18.33
CA LYS A 516 9.48 -8.92 18.34
C LYS A 516 8.96 -8.12 17.15
N ASP A 517 9.63 -7.05 16.72
CA ASP A 517 9.17 -6.23 15.60
C ASP A 517 9.39 -6.87 14.24
N SER A 518 10.50 -7.59 14.02
CA SER A 518 10.62 -8.48 12.85
C SER A 518 9.60 -9.62 12.88
N ILE A 519 9.26 -10.19 14.06
CA ILE A 519 8.19 -11.20 14.17
C ILE A 519 6.84 -10.59 13.72
N LEU A 520 6.45 -9.44 14.24
CA LEU A 520 5.19 -8.79 13.88
C LEU A 520 5.15 -8.43 12.38
N THR A 521 6.25 -7.87 11.86
CA THR A 521 6.40 -7.50 10.45
C THR A 521 6.29 -8.71 9.51
N LEU A 522 6.86 -9.88 9.87
CA LEU A 522 6.67 -11.09 9.07
C LEU A 522 5.23 -11.63 9.17
N GLU A 523 4.68 -11.77 10.38
CA GLU A 523 3.35 -12.38 10.57
C GLU A 523 2.22 -11.54 9.95
N LEU A 524 2.39 -10.21 9.84
CA LEU A 524 1.52 -9.34 9.04
C LEU A 524 1.44 -9.75 7.55
N THR A 525 2.35 -10.57 7.04
CA THR A 525 2.29 -11.14 5.66
C THR A 525 1.89 -12.62 5.59
N LYS A 526 1.67 -13.28 6.74
CA LYS A 526 1.35 -14.71 6.85
C LYS A 526 -0.05 -15.00 7.42
N PHE A 527 -0.61 -14.08 8.21
CA PHE A 527 -1.92 -14.29 8.85
C PHE A 527 -3.05 -14.53 7.82
N ASN A 528 -4.10 -15.24 8.27
CA ASN A 528 -5.27 -15.60 7.47
C ASN A 528 -4.92 -16.21 6.09
N ASN A 529 -4.03 -17.20 6.08
CA ASN A 529 -3.51 -17.86 4.87
C ASN A 529 -2.81 -16.88 3.90
N SER A 530 -1.84 -16.12 4.43
CA SER A 530 -1.04 -15.12 3.72
C SER A 530 -1.87 -14.02 3.05
N LEU A 531 -2.94 -13.54 3.73
CA LEU A 531 -3.92 -12.61 3.20
C LEU A 531 -3.31 -11.32 2.61
N VAL A 532 -2.36 -10.71 3.31
CA VAL A 532 -1.68 -9.48 2.83
C VAL A 532 -0.80 -9.74 1.62
N TRP A 533 -0.07 -10.86 1.59
CA TRP A 533 0.72 -11.25 0.42
C TRP A 533 -0.16 -11.49 -0.81
N ASN A 534 -1.24 -12.26 -0.63
CA ASN A 534 -2.23 -12.52 -1.67
C ASN A 534 -2.89 -11.21 -2.16
N LEU A 535 -3.22 -10.28 -1.24
CA LEU A 535 -3.78 -8.99 -1.57
C LEU A 535 -2.79 -8.12 -2.37
N ILE A 536 -1.52 -8.09 -1.99
CA ILE A 536 -0.45 -7.38 -2.72
C ILE A 536 -0.35 -7.91 -4.17
N ILE A 537 -0.26 -9.23 -4.36
CA ILE A 537 -0.14 -9.81 -5.71
C ILE A 537 -1.43 -9.62 -6.53
N LEU A 538 -2.62 -9.73 -5.94
CA LEU A 538 -3.88 -9.40 -6.64
C LEU A 538 -3.92 -7.93 -7.08
N LEU A 539 -3.47 -7.01 -6.22
CA LEU A 539 -3.40 -5.59 -6.57
C LEU A 539 -2.43 -5.35 -7.73
N CYS A 540 -1.24 -5.96 -7.75
CA CYS A 540 -0.31 -5.90 -8.91
C CYS A 540 -0.98 -6.36 -10.22
N ARG A 541 -1.66 -7.52 -10.20
CA ARG A 541 -2.33 -8.08 -11.39
C ARG A 541 -3.50 -7.23 -11.88
N ILE A 542 -4.35 -6.77 -10.96
CA ILE A 542 -5.52 -5.93 -11.30
C ILE A 542 -5.01 -4.61 -11.90
N THR A 543 -4.08 -3.93 -11.21
CA THR A 543 -3.56 -2.61 -11.60
C THR A 543 -2.62 -2.63 -12.80
N LYS A 544 -2.03 -3.79 -13.14
CA LYS A 544 -0.95 -3.92 -14.13
C LYS A 544 0.34 -3.18 -13.71
N MET A 545 0.59 -3.05 -12.41
CA MET A 545 1.73 -2.29 -11.86
C MET A 545 2.80 -3.22 -11.26
N PRO A 546 4.10 -2.93 -11.46
CA PRO A 546 5.19 -3.57 -10.74
C PRO A 546 4.99 -3.46 -9.22
N ILE A 547 5.47 -4.44 -8.45
CA ILE A 547 5.28 -4.46 -7.00
C ILE A 547 5.87 -3.21 -6.32
N HIS A 548 6.97 -2.65 -6.85
CA HIS A 548 7.61 -1.45 -6.31
C HIS A 548 6.86 -0.14 -6.58
N ASP A 549 6.12 -0.02 -7.68
CA ASP A 549 5.21 1.11 -7.89
C ASP A 549 3.88 0.89 -7.14
N MET A 550 3.37 -0.34 -7.09
CA MET A 550 2.06 -0.64 -6.50
C MET A 550 2.03 -0.28 -5.01
N ILE A 551 2.96 -0.79 -4.21
CA ILE A 551 2.97 -0.57 -2.74
C ILE A 551 3.23 0.90 -2.34
N ARG A 552 3.78 1.73 -3.23
CA ARG A 552 4.22 3.11 -2.93
C ARG A 552 3.28 4.21 -3.45
N HIS A 553 2.40 3.87 -4.39
CA HIS A 553 1.43 4.80 -4.96
C HIS A 553 0.05 4.71 -4.28
N GLN A 554 -0.80 5.69 -4.56
CA GLN A 554 -2.17 5.76 -4.06
C GLN A 554 -3.18 5.24 -5.11
N ILE A 555 -4.41 4.97 -4.66
CA ILE A 555 -5.50 4.40 -5.46
C ILE A 555 -5.78 5.12 -6.79
N SER A 556 -5.53 6.43 -6.87
CA SER A 556 -5.70 7.20 -8.11
C SER A 556 -4.71 6.79 -9.20
N SER A 557 -3.44 6.56 -8.85
CA SER A 557 -2.42 6.04 -9.77
C SER A 557 -2.72 4.59 -10.17
N TRP A 558 -3.22 3.78 -9.24
CA TRP A 558 -3.64 2.42 -9.50
C TRP A 558 -4.77 2.34 -10.54
N ILE A 559 -5.83 3.15 -10.36
CA ILE A 559 -6.95 3.26 -11.31
C ILE A 559 -6.48 3.83 -12.66
N GLN A 560 -5.59 4.82 -12.64
CA GLN A 560 -4.99 5.37 -13.87
C GLN A 560 -4.20 4.31 -14.65
N ASN A 561 -3.41 3.46 -13.98
CA ASN A 561 -2.60 2.44 -14.62
C ASN A 561 -3.45 1.34 -15.29
N ILE A 562 -4.60 0.98 -14.68
CA ILE A 562 -5.60 0.10 -15.31
C ILE A 562 -6.04 0.71 -16.64
N PHE A 563 -6.62 1.92 -16.61
CA PHE A 563 -7.12 2.54 -17.84
C PHE A 563 -6.02 2.79 -18.87
N TYR A 564 -4.80 3.10 -18.46
CA TYR A 564 -3.67 3.32 -19.38
C TYR A 564 -3.24 2.03 -20.09
N TYR A 565 -3.24 0.90 -19.37
CA TYR A 565 -3.05 -0.42 -19.96
C TYR A 565 -4.18 -0.72 -20.96
N GLU A 566 -5.44 -0.54 -20.57
CA GLU A 566 -6.59 -0.85 -21.43
C GLU A 566 -6.69 0.03 -22.69
N HIS A 567 -6.27 1.30 -22.63
CA HIS A 567 -6.15 2.12 -23.84
C HIS A 567 -5.15 1.51 -24.82
N ARG A 568 -3.93 1.20 -24.34
CA ARG A 568 -2.89 0.64 -25.21
C ARG A 568 -3.28 -0.71 -25.79
N GLN A 569 -3.89 -1.56 -24.96
CA GLN A 569 -4.34 -2.90 -25.32
C GLN A 569 -5.41 -2.93 -26.42
N ASN A 570 -6.13 -1.82 -26.62
CA ASN A 570 -7.13 -1.66 -27.68
C ASN A 570 -6.68 -0.67 -28.79
N ASN A 571 -5.40 -0.26 -28.79
CA ASN A 571 -4.84 0.76 -29.69
C ASN A 571 -5.62 2.09 -29.69
N TYR A 572 -6.07 2.51 -28.51
CA TYR A 572 -6.72 3.80 -28.26
C TYR A 572 -5.69 4.87 -27.89
N LEU A 573 -5.87 6.09 -28.40
CA LEU A 573 -5.06 7.24 -27.98
C LEU A 573 -5.36 7.58 -26.52
N LEU A 574 -4.33 7.63 -25.68
CA LEU A 574 -4.46 8.19 -24.32
C LEU A 574 -4.65 9.72 -24.38
N PRO A 575 -5.84 10.25 -24.05
CA PRO A 575 -6.12 11.68 -24.19
C PRO A 575 -5.34 12.50 -23.16
N ARG A 576 -4.93 13.70 -23.56
CA ARG A 576 -4.48 14.73 -22.62
C ARG A 576 -5.69 15.20 -21.80
N ARG A 577 -5.43 15.74 -20.61
CA ARG A 577 -6.48 16.39 -19.80
C ARG A 577 -7.09 17.59 -20.53
N GLU A 578 -6.30 18.18 -21.43
CA GLU A 578 -6.61 19.32 -22.27
C GLU A 578 -7.62 18.92 -23.36
N ASP A 579 -7.37 17.83 -24.09
CA ASP A 579 -8.30 17.27 -25.10
C ASP A 579 -9.71 17.05 -24.51
N ILE A 580 -9.79 16.52 -23.28
CA ILE A 580 -11.08 16.27 -22.60
C ILE A 580 -11.78 17.58 -22.25
N LYS A 581 -11.05 18.61 -21.76
CA LYS A 581 -11.64 19.93 -21.45
C LYS A 581 -12.19 20.62 -22.70
N GLU A 582 -11.46 20.53 -23.81
CA GLU A 582 -11.80 21.18 -25.08
C GLU A 582 -13.01 20.49 -25.74
N MET A 583 -13.02 19.16 -25.79
CA MET A 583 -14.12 18.37 -26.34
C MET A 583 -15.37 18.34 -25.44
N LYS A 584 -15.22 18.52 -24.12
CA LYS A 584 -16.29 18.42 -23.11
C LYS A 584 -16.29 19.68 -22.22
N PRO A 585 -16.64 20.87 -22.75
CA PRO A 585 -16.47 22.16 -22.08
C PRO A 585 -17.48 22.41 -20.94
N GLY A 586 -17.22 21.79 -19.79
CA GLY A 586 -17.86 22.09 -18.51
C GLY A 586 -19.08 21.23 -18.17
N GLY A 587 -19.33 21.10 -16.87
CA GLY A 587 -20.46 20.35 -16.30
C GLY A 587 -21.69 21.23 -16.11
N TYR A 588 -22.80 20.93 -16.81
CA TYR A 588 -24.12 21.45 -16.47
C TYR A 588 -24.55 20.88 -15.13
N SER A 589 -24.27 21.64 -14.07
CA SER A 589 -24.95 21.49 -12.79
C SER A 589 -25.77 22.76 -12.57
N LYS A 590 -27.04 22.63 -12.17
CA LYS A 590 -27.88 23.79 -11.82
C LYS A 590 -27.20 24.65 -10.74
N SER A 591 -26.51 23.98 -9.81
CA SER A 591 -25.63 24.61 -8.83
C SER A 591 -24.58 25.53 -9.46
N THR A 592 -23.91 25.16 -10.56
CA THR A 592 -22.91 26.01 -11.24
C THR A 592 -23.52 27.32 -11.74
N ILE A 593 -24.76 27.28 -12.23
CA ILE A 593 -25.53 28.45 -12.70
C ILE A 593 -25.92 29.35 -11.52
N GLU A 594 -26.05 28.79 -10.32
CA GLU A 594 -26.30 29.50 -9.05
C GLU A 594 -25.02 29.81 -8.24
N GLY A 595 -23.82 29.63 -8.80
CA GLY A 595 -22.54 29.86 -8.11
C GLY A 595 -22.19 28.85 -7.00
N LYS A 596 -22.91 27.73 -6.92
CA LYS A 596 -22.70 26.63 -5.96
C LYS A 596 -21.93 25.50 -6.64
N GLY A 597 -21.11 24.76 -5.89
CA GLY A 597 -20.45 23.56 -6.41
C GLY A 597 -21.44 22.43 -6.70
N PHE A 598 -21.07 21.47 -7.56
CA PHE A 598 -21.91 20.30 -7.92
C PHE A 598 -22.62 19.70 -6.71
N GLN A 599 -23.96 19.70 -6.74
CA GLN A 599 -24.82 19.17 -5.68
C GLN A 599 -24.49 17.71 -5.33
N GLY A 600 -24.24 17.43 -4.04
CA GLY A 600 -24.04 16.08 -3.52
C GLY A 600 -25.34 15.24 -3.49
N ALA A 601 -25.23 14.00 -3.03
CA ALA A 601 -26.39 13.11 -2.89
C ALA A 601 -27.46 13.73 -1.96
N TYR A 602 -28.74 13.62 -2.33
CA TYR A 602 -29.84 14.12 -1.51
C TYR A 602 -29.99 13.29 -0.23
N VAL A 603 -29.57 13.86 0.89
CA VAL A 603 -29.73 13.26 2.23
C VAL A 603 -31.08 13.69 2.79
N ILE A 604 -31.99 12.73 2.98
CA ILE A 604 -33.23 12.95 3.74
C ILE A 604 -32.83 13.34 5.18
N PRO A 605 -33.29 14.48 5.71
CA PRO A 605 -32.94 14.89 7.07
C PRO A 605 -33.51 13.89 8.09
N PRO A 606 -32.69 13.30 8.97
CA PRO A 606 -33.18 12.35 9.97
C PRO A 606 -34.03 13.08 11.01
N VAL A 607 -35.18 12.50 11.36
CA VAL A 607 -36.03 13.00 12.45
C VAL A 607 -35.26 12.85 13.78
N PRO A 608 -34.96 13.93 14.53
CA PRO A 608 -34.23 13.82 15.79
C PRO A 608 -35.06 13.07 16.85
N GLY A 609 -34.50 12.02 17.44
CA GLY A 609 -35.17 11.20 18.44
C GLY A 609 -34.44 9.90 18.74
N ILE A 610 -35.00 9.10 19.65
CA ILE A 610 -34.58 7.71 19.88
C ILE A 610 -35.51 6.82 19.05
N HIS A 611 -34.93 6.09 18.09
CA HIS A 611 -35.65 5.19 17.20
C HIS A 611 -35.33 3.74 17.57
N TYR A 612 -36.34 2.88 17.54
CA TYR A 612 -36.23 1.45 17.78
C TYR A 612 -36.52 0.68 16.47
N ASP A 613 -36.08 -0.57 16.39
CA ASP A 613 -36.34 -1.49 15.26
C ASP A 613 -35.97 -0.93 13.87
N VAL A 614 -34.91 -0.11 13.82
CA VAL A 614 -34.41 0.54 12.59
C VAL A 614 -33.78 -0.48 11.65
N VAL A 615 -34.41 -0.71 10.50
CA VAL A 615 -33.86 -1.50 9.40
C VAL A 615 -33.05 -0.58 8.48
N VAL A 616 -31.79 -0.91 8.24
CA VAL A 616 -30.91 -0.20 7.29
C VAL A 616 -30.96 -0.91 5.94
N MET A 617 -31.25 -0.16 4.88
CA MET A 617 -31.13 -0.61 3.48
C MET A 617 -30.01 0.17 2.79
N ASP A 618 -29.18 -0.53 2.02
CA ASP A 618 -28.03 0.03 1.31
C ASP A 618 -27.98 -0.48 -0.14
N PHE A 619 -27.50 0.34 -1.07
CA PHE A 619 -27.32 -0.01 -2.46
C PHE A 619 -25.91 -0.56 -2.67
N ALA A 620 -25.81 -1.87 -2.94
CA ALA A 620 -24.54 -2.56 -3.14
C ALA A 620 -23.68 -1.90 -4.24
N SER A 621 -22.70 -1.10 -3.82
CA SER A 621 -21.81 -0.33 -4.69
C SER A 621 -22.57 0.58 -5.67
N LEU A 622 -23.31 1.56 -5.12
CA LEU A 622 -24.17 2.50 -5.85
C LEU A 622 -23.49 3.19 -7.05
N TYR A 623 -22.39 3.93 -6.85
CA TYR A 623 -21.75 4.65 -7.97
C TYR A 623 -21.20 3.72 -9.06
N PRO A 624 -20.49 2.61 -8.76
CA PRO A 624 -20.13 1.58 -9.74
C PRO A 624 -21.32 1.02 -10.52
N SER A 625 -22.46 0.83 -9.85
CA SER A 625 -23.71 0.42 -10.52
C SER A 625 -24.15 1.50 -11.51
N ILE A 626 -24.28 2.76 -11.07
CA ILE A 626 -24.67 3.89 -11.93
C ILE A 626 -23.70 4.05 -13.12
N ILE A 627 -22.40 3.86 -12.92
CA ILE A 627 -21.38 3.94 -13.97
C ILE A 627 -21.61 2.89 -15.07
N LYS A 628 -21.93 1.64 -14.69
CA LYS A 628 -22.26 0.58 -15.64
C LYS A 628 -23.62 0.82 -16.31
N GLU A 629 -24.69 0.93 -15.52
CA GLU A 629 -26.08 0.95 -16.00
C GLU A 629 -26.40 2.17 -16.88
N TYR A 630 -25.74 3.31 -16.66
CA TYR A 630 -25.88 4.53 -17.48
C TYR A 630 -24.71 4.76 -18.44
N ASN A 631 -23.87 3.74 -18.69
CA ASN A 631 -22.77 3.77 -19.65
C ASN A 631 -21.83 5.00 -19.49
N LEU A 632 -21.47 5.33 -18.25
CA LEU A 632 -20.77 6.58 -17.92
C LEU A 632 -19.25 6.46 -18.08
N SER A 633 -18.73 7.04 -19.17
CA SER A 633 -17.30 7.20 -19.41
C SER A 633 -17.01 8.56 -20.07
N TYR A 634 -15.76 9.00 -20.05
CA TYR A 634 -15.37 10.36 -20.49
C TYR A 634 -15.61 10.60 -22.00
N GLU A 635 -15.64 9.54 -22.79
CA GLU A 635 -15.91 9.51 -24.22
C GLU A 635 -17.42 9.35 -24.54
N THR A 636 -18.14 8.51 -23.79
CA THR A 636 -19.56 8.20 -24.02
C THR A 636 -20.50 9.30 -23.55
N VAL A 637 -20.13 10.05 -22.50
CA VAL A 637 -20.87 11.24 -22.06
C VAL A 637 -20.69 12.37 -23.07
N SER A 638 -21.80 12.84 -23.65
CA SER A 638 -21.82 13.76 -24.80
C SER A 638 -20.91 13.32 -25.94
N CYS A 639 -21.12 12.09 -26.43
CA CYS A 639 -20.43 11.54 -27.59
C CYS A 639 -20.70 12.35 -28.88
N PRO A 640 -19.86 12.24 -29.92
CA PRO A 640 -20.01 13.01 -31.16
C PRO A 640 -21.17 12.55 -32.07
N HIS A 641 -21.89 11.48 -31.71
CA HIS A 641 -22.99 10.93 -32.52
C HIS A 641 -24.24 11.80 -32.45
N GLU A 642 -24.82 12.12 -33.62
CA GLU A 642 -26.02 12.97 -33.73
C GLU A 642 -27.28 12.29 -33.19
N ASP A 643 -27.47 11.00 -33.47
CA ASP A 643 -28.61 10.19 -33.04
C ASP A 643 -28.65 9.94 -31.52
N CYS A 644 -27.48 9.92 -30.87
CA CYS A 644 -27.39 9.77 -29.43
C CYS A 644 -27.88 11.01 -28.67
N LYS A 645 -28.05 12.19 -29.31
CA LYS A 645 -28.41 13.44 -28.63
C LYS A 645 -29.74 13.38 -27.87
N ASP A 646 -30.68 12.57 -28.34
CA ASP A 646 -31.98 12.37 -27.69
C ASP A 646 -31.90 11.42 -26.47
N ASN A 647 -30.82 10.63 -26.32
CA ASN A 647 -30.60 9.72 -25.19
C ASN A 647 -30.09 10.46 -23.93
N LEU A 648 -30.92 11.37 -23.42
CA LEU A 648 -30.60 12.25 -22.29
C LEU A 648 -30.78 11.58 -20.92
N ILE A 649 -29.81 11.76 -20.01
CA ILE A 649 -29.96 11.37 -18.60
C ILE A 649 -31.02 12.24 -17.93
N LYS A 650 -31.99 11.61 -17.28
CA LYS A 650 -33.10 12.27 -16.59
C LYS A 650 -32.63 13.33 -15.59
N GLY A 651 -32.86 14.61 -15.94
CA GLY A 651 -32.63 15.76 -15.07
C GLY A 651 -31.36 16.58 -15.38
N ILE A 652 -30.53 16.14 -16.34
CA ILE A 652 -29.33 16.86 -16.80
C ILE A 652 -29.26 16.83 -18.33
N PRO A 653 -28.77 17.88 -19.02
CA PRO A 653 -28.66 17.91 -20.48
C PRO A 653 -27.39 17.18 -20.95
N TYR A 654 -27.21 15.94 -20.50
CA TYR A 654 -26.13 15.06 -20.94
C TYR A 654 -26.71 13.86 -21.66
N HIS A 655 -26.34 13.73 -22.93
CA HIS A 655 -26.64 12.56 -23.73
C HIS A 655 -25.57 11.48 -23.57
N ILE A 656 -25.97 10.22 -23.76
CA ILE A 656 -25.10 9.04 -23.60
C ILE A 656 -25.05 8.25 -24.90
N CYS A 657 -23.84 7.80 -25.26
CA CYS A 657 -23.62 6.94 -26.41
C CYS A 657 -24.43 5.63 -26.33
N THR A 658 -25.12 5.29 -27.42
CA THR A 658 -25.87 4.03 -27.61
C THR A 658 -25.13 3.03 -28.51
N HIS A 659 -24.07 3.47 -29.21
CA HIS A 659 -23.33 2.65 -30.18
C HIS A 659 -22.28 1.71 -29.56
N LYS A 660 -21.79 2.02 -28.35
CA LYS A 660 -20.72 1.27 -27.67
C LYS A 660 -20.76 1.43 -26.15
N MET A 661 -20.26 0.45 -25.41
CA MET A 661 -20.00 0.55 -23.97
C MET A 661 -18.68 1.28 -23.71
N GLY A 662 -18.70 2.23 -22.77
CA GLY A 662 -17.56 3.07 -22.44
C GLY A 662 -16.53 2.37 -21.56
N ILE A 663 -15.27 2.78 -21.68
CA ILE A 663 -14.14 2.12 -21.01
C ILE A 663 -14.24 2.19 -19.48
N PHE A 664 -14.79 3.25 -18.89
CA PHE A 664 -15.07 3.27 -17.46
C PHE A 664 -16.26 2.36 -17.10
N ALA A 665 -17.25 2.23 -17.97
CA ALA A 665 -18.44 1.42 -17.73
C ALA A 665 -18.13 -0.09 -17.75
N TYR A 666 -17.40 -0.61 -18.74
CA TYR A 666 -17.08 -2.04 -18.79
C TYR A 666 -16.07 -2.47 -17.71
N VAL A 667 -15.00 -1.69 -17.48
CA VAL A 667 -13.98 -2.01 -16.46
C VAL A 667 -14.58 -2.01 -15.04
N VAL A 668 -15.36 -0.97 -14.70
CA VAL A 668 -15.98 -0.86 -13.37
C VAL A 668 -17.12 -1.86 -13.21
N GLY A 669 -17.90 -2.11 -14.26
CA GLY A 669 -18.92 -3.16 -14.30
C GLY A 669 -18.34 -4.55 -14.03
N PHE A 670 -17.28 -4.93 -14.74
CA PHE A 670 -16.60 -6.21 -14.56
C PHE A 670 -16.11 -6.43 -13.13
N PHE A 671 -15.38 -5.45 -12.57
CA PHE A 671 -14.88 -5.55 -11.19
C PHE A 671 -16.01 -5.52 -10.14
N ARG A 672 -17.12 -4.82 -10.40
CA ARG A 672 -18.33 -4.88 -9.57
C ARG A 672 -18.96 -6.27 -9.61
N ASP A 673 -19.17 -6.82 -10.79
CA ASP A 673 -20.06 -7.97 -10.98
C ASP A 673 -19.38 -9.29 -10.58
N ILE A 674 -18.10 -9.49 -10.97
CA ILE A 674 -17.28 -10.59 -10.43
C ILE A 674 -17.23 -10.54 -8.89
N ARG A 675 -17.13 -9.34 -8.32
CA ARG A 675 -17.09 -9.18 -6.87
C ARG A 675 -18.42 -9.52 -6.22
N VAL A 676 -19.51 -8.91 -6.66
CA VAL A 676 -20.83 -8.96 -6.01
C VAL A 676 -21.55 -10.28 -6.30
N ASN A 677 -21.45 -10.79 -7.52
CA ASN A 677 -22.21 -11.96 -7.98
C ASN A 677 -21.44 -13.27 -7.79
N TYR A 678 -20.09 -13.24 -7.76
CA TYR A 678 -19.27 -14.45 -7.61
C TYR A 678 -18.45 -14.49 -6.31
N PHE A 679 -17.39 -13.70 -6.15
CA PHE A 679 -16.45 -13.90 -5.04
C PHE A 679 -17.02 -13.55 -3.66
N LYS A 680 -17.92 -12.55 -3.56
CA LYS A 680 -18.62 -12.22 -2.29
C LYS A 680 -19.55 -13.35 -1.80
N PRO A 681 -20.44 -13.95 -2.61
CA PRO A 681 -21.20 -15.11 -2.15
C PRO A 681 -20.30 -16.34 -1.92
N LYS A 682 -19.38 -16.65 -2.85
CA LYS A 682 -18.51 -17.84 -2.75
C LYS A 682 -17.56 -17.79 -1.53
N SER A 683 -17.09 -16.62 -1.10
CA SER A 683 -16.30 -16.48 0.14
C SER A 683 -17.07 -16.79 1.42
N ASN A 684 -18.41 -16.80 1.37
CA ASN A 684 -19.30 -17.13 2.49
C ASN A 684 -19.93 -18.53 2.36
N ASP A 685 -19.65 -19.26 1.28
CA ASP A 685 -20.27 -20.56 1.00
C ASP A 685 -19.69 -21.66 1.90
N ALA A 686 -20.53 -22.19 2.80
CA ALA A 686 -20.14 -23.21 3.77
C ALA A 686 -19.59 -24.50 3.13
N SER A 687 -19.98 -24.81 1.88
CA SER A 687 -19.56 -26.02 1.15
C SER A 687 -18.14 -25.95 0.58
N ILE A 688 -17.59 -24.74 0.40
CA ILE A 688 -16.27 -24.53 -0.20
C ILE A 688 -15.16 -24.72 0.86
N PRO A 689 -14.02 -25.37 0.55
CA PRO A 689 -12.92 -25.52 1.51
C PRO A 689 -12.42 -24.19 2.06
N GLN A 690 -12.10 -24.12 3.37
CA GLN A 690 -11.76 -22.87 4.05
C GLN A 690 -10.65 -22.08 3.34
N LYS A 691 -9.53 -22.73 2.97
CA LYS A 691 -8.42 -22.09 2.25
C LYS A 691 -8.86 -21.41 0.94
N LEU A 692 -9.86 -21.95 0.25
CA LEU A 692 -10.42 -21.37 -0.97
C LEU A 692 -11.43 -20.24 -0.67
N ARG A 693 -12.22 -20.34 0.41
CA ARG A 693 -13.01 -19.21 0.94
C ARG A 693 -12.13 -18.02 1.33
N ASP A 694 -10.99 -18.28 1.97
CA ASP A 694 -10.04 -17.23 2.39
C ASP A 694 -9.47 -16.51 1.16
N TYR A 695 -9.06 -17.25 0.14
CA TYR A 695 -8.60 -16.69 -1.14
C TYR A 695 -9.70 -15.86 -1.84
N TYR A 696 -10.94 -16.36 -1.90
CA TYR A 696 -12.09 -15.61 -2.42
C TYR A 696 -12.43 -14.37 -1.57
N THR A 697 -12.18 -14.43 -0.25
CA THR A 697 -12.31 -13.27 0.66
C THR A 697 -11.29 -12.19 0.29
N THR A 698 -10.03 -12.59 0.03
CA THR A 698 -8.98 -11.68 -0.43
C THR A 698 -9.30 -11.07 -1.80
N ILE A 699 -9.83 -11.86 -2.75
CA ILE A 699 -10.24 -11.33 -4.06
C ILE A 699 -11.38 -10.31 -3.91
N GLN A 700 -12.43 -10.60 -3.13
CA GLN A 700 -13.51 -9.61 -2.96
C GLN A 700 -13.07 -8.38 -2.14
N GLN A 701 -12.04 -8.48 -1.28
CA GLN A 701 -11.36 -7.33 -0.65
C GLN A 701 -10.59 -6.51 -1.69
N ALA A 702 -9.74 -7.14 -2.52
CA ALA A 702 -8.99 -6.45 -3.57
C ALA A 702 -9.92 -5.72 -4.54
N LEU A 703 -11.01 -6.37 -4.98
CA LEU A 703 -12.02 -5.73 -5.83
C LEU A 703 -12.78 -4.61 -5.09
N LYS A 704 -13.05 -4.74 -3.78
CA LYS A 704 -13.67 -3.66 -2.98
C LYS A 704 -12.81 -2.40 -2.97
N VAL A 705 -11.48 -2.55 -2.97
CA VAL A 705 -10.52 -1.43 -2.99
C VAL A 705 -10.65 -0.60 -4.28
N PHE A 706 -10.96 -1.20 -5.43
CA PHE A 706 -11.22 -0.46 -6.68
C PHE A 706 -12.66 0.04 -6.77
N VAL A 707 -13.64 -0.85 -6.53
CA VAL A 707 -15.08 -0.57 -6.62
C VAL A 707 -15.51 0.55 -5.66
N ASN A 708 -14.87 0.67 -4.48
CA ASN A 708 -15.06 1.80 -3.58
C ASN A 708 -13.92 2.85 -3.66
N GLY A 709 -12.82 2.54 -4.35
CA GLY A 709 -11.65 3.42 -4.56
C GLY A 709 -11.96 4.68 -5.34
N CYS A 710 -13.09 4.69 -6.06
CA CYS A 710 -13.73 5.87 -6.65
C CYS A 710 -14.31 6.85 -5.60
N LEU A 711 -13.57 7.18 -4.54
CA LEU A 711 -13.86 8.37 -3.74
C LEU A 711 -13.60 9.60 -4.60
N PRO A 712 -14.58 10.50 -4.78
CA PRO A 712 -14.39 11.65 -5.62
C PRO A 712 -13.55 12.73 -4.90
N TYR A 713 -12.92 13.59 -5.70
CA TYR A 713 -12.46 14.93 -5.26
C TYR A 713 -13.57 15.73 -4.52
N ASN A 714 -14.83 15.35 -4.77
CA ASN A 714 -16.06 15.88 -4.18
C ASN A 714 -16.46 15.29 -2.80
N GLU A 715 -15.62 14.48 -2.14
CA GLU A 715 -15.96 13.91 -0.83
C GLU A 715 -16.19 15.03 0.21
N GLU A 716 -17.36 15.05 0.87
CA GLU A 716 -17.82 16.17 1.70
C GLU A 716 -17.34 16.05 3.16
N VAL A 717 -16.48 16.98 3.59
CA VAL A 717 -16.18 17.19 5.03
C VAL A 717 -17.03 18.31 5.60
N ILE A 718 -17.51 18.14 6.84
CA ILE A 718 -18.23 19.20 7.55
C ILE A 718 -17.19 20.16 8.14
N ILE A 719 -17.34 21.45 7.86
CA ILE A 719 -16.50 22.52 8.39
C ILE A 719 -17.35 23.60 9.08
N LYS A 720 -16.69 24.49 9.82
CA LYS A 720 -17.27 25.70 10.40
C LYS A 720 -16.40 26.90 10.03
N THR A 721 -16.99 27.98 9.52
CA THR A 721 -16.27 29.23 9.20
C THR A 721 -16.03 30.08 10.46
N ASN A 722 -15.18 31.10 10.33
CA ASN A 722 -14.97 32.14 11.36
C ASN A 722 -16.29 32.77 11.84
N ASP A 723 -17.26 32.97 10.95
CA ASP A 723 -18.60 33.50 11.24
C ASP A 723 -19.53 32.51 11.98
N ASN A 724 -18.98 31.40 12.50
CA ASN A 724 -19.65 30.30 13.18
C ASN A 724 -20.68 29.50 12.35
N GLU A 725 -20.88 29.80 11.06
CA GLU A 725 -21.72 28.98 10.18
C GLU A 725 -21.09 27.61 9.91
N ILE A 726 -21.92 26.57 9.78
CA ILE A 726 -21.50 25.18 9.53
C ILE A 726 -21.87 24.80 8.10
N HIS A 727 -20.85 24.42 7.33
CA HIS A 727 -20.98 24.09 5.90
C HIS A 727 -20.49 22.66 5.65
N LYS A 728 -20.97 22.05 4.58
CA LYS A 728 -20.24 20.94 3.95
C LYS A 728 -19.37 21.50 2.83
N VAL A 729 -18.09 21.14 2.82
CA VAL A 729 -17.13 21.55 1.80
C VAL A 729 -16.33 20.33 1.35
N LYS A 730 -15.98 20.27 0.08
CA LYS A 730 -15.33 19.11 -0.51
C LYS A 730 -13.84 19.11 -0.13
N ILE A 731 -13.26 17.92 0.06
CA ILE A 731 -11.82 17.79 0.34
C ILE A 731 -10.97 18.52 -0.72
N GLY A 732 -11.38 18.46 -1.99
CA GLY A 732 -10.72 19.18 -3.07
C GLY A 732 -10.81 20.72 -2.99
N ASP A 733 -11.91 21.27 -2.47
CA ASP A 733 -12.13 22.73 -2.40
C ASP A 733 -11.30 23.39 -1.28
N LEU A 734 -10.85 22.61 -0.29
CA LEU A 734 -9.99 23.09 0.80
C LEU A 734 -8.57 23.44 0.35
N ASP A 735 -8.07 22.87 -0.76
CA ASP A 735 -6.70 23.09 -1.27
C ASP A 735 -6.34 24.57 -1.47
N ASN A 736 -7.33 25.39 -1.87
CA ASN A 736 -7.16 26.82 -2.14
C ASN A 736 -7.92 27.73 -1.14
N ASN A 737 -8.68 27.16 -0.19
CA ASN A 737 -9.63 27.90 0.63
C ASN A 737 -9.89 27.18 1.98
N TRP A 738 -8.82 26.81 2.68
CA TRP A 738 -8.85 26.18 4.01
C TRP A 738 -8.74 27.17 5.17
N ASP A 739 -8.26 28.39 4.94
CA ASP A 739 -8.07 29.39 5.99
C ASP A 739 -9.42 29.88 6.56
N GLY A 740 -9.40 30.35 7.80
CA GLY A 740 -10.59 30.81 8.53
C GLY A 740 -11.65 29.73 8.76
N LYS A 741 -11.27 28.44 8.73
CA LYS A 741 -12.17 27.30 8.82
C LYS A 741 -11.68 26.24 9.80
N LYS A 742 -12.64 25.62 10.48
CA LYS A 742 -12.46 24.52 11.43
C LYS A 742 -13.13 23.27 10.88
N ILE A 743 -12.48 22.11 10.86
CA ILE A 743 -13.10 20.83 10.44
C ILE A 743 -13.83 20.16 11.61
N LEU A 744 -14.96 19.50 11.32
CA LEU A 744 -15.66 18.68 12.31
C LEU A 744 -14.83 17.44 12.64
N SER A 745 -14.55 17.28 13.93
CA SER A 745 -13.89 16.14 14.53
C SER A 745 -14.69 15.68 15.76
N ILE A 746 -14.15 14.70 16.47
CA ILE A 746 -14.65 14.16 17.73
C ILE A 746 -13.58 14.29 18.80
N GLU A 747 -14.00 14.73 19.99
CA GLU A 747 -13.14 14.82 21.16
C GLU A 747 -12.66 13.41 21.55
N ARG A 748 -11.35 13.28 21.82
CA ARG A 748 -10.70 11.99 22.10
C ARG A 748 -10.37 11.76 23.57
N GLU A 749 -10.62 12.75 24.43
CA GLU A 749 -10.29 12.71 25.85
C GLU A 749 -11.55 12.60 26.73
N LEU A 750 -11.45 11.81 27.80
CA LEU A 750 -12.50 11.70 28.82
C LEU A 750 -12.54 12.98 29.69
N PRO A 751 -13.73 13.40 30.18
CA PRO A 751 -15.03 12.74 30.11
C PRO A 751 -15.84 13.05 28.83
N ASN A 752 -15.23 13.66 27.82
CA ASN A 752 -15.92 14.21 26.64
C ASN A 752 -15.80 13.37 25.37
N PHE A 753 -15.18 12.19 25.44
CA PHE A 753 -14.96 11.27 24.32
C PHE A 753 -16.21 11.11 23.42
N GLY A 754 -16.03 11.25 22.11
CA GLY A 754 -17.11 11.14 21.12
C GLY A 754 -18.01 12.36 20.98
N LYS A 755 -17.85 13.42 21.80
CA LYS A 755 -18.53 14.71 21.56
C LYS A 755 -17.97 15.40 20.33
N LYS A 756 -18.85 15.98 19.52
CA LYS A 756 -18.51 16.75 18.32
C LYS A 756 -17.71 18.00 18.66
N LYS A 757 -16.59 18.23 17.98
CA LYS A 757 -15.69 19.38 18.19
C LYS A 757 -15.19 19.90 16.85
N PHE A 758 -15.23 21.22 16.66
CA PHE A 758 -14.64 21.85 15.48
C PHE A 758 -13.20 22.25 15.77
N VAL A 759 -12.26 21.78 14.92
CA VAL A 759 -10.81 21.95 15.10
C VAL A 759 -10.25 22.76 13.93
N ASP A 760 -9.52 23.83 14.24
CA ASP A 760 -8.90 24.73 13.25
C ASP A 760 -8.04 23.99 12.21
N ILE A 761 -8.28 24.28 10.93
CA ILE A 761 -7.47 23.76 9.83
C ILE A 761 -6.23 24.66 9.73
N LYS A 762 -5.05 24.12 10.08
CA LYS A 762 -3.81 24.90 10.21
C LYS A 762 -2.91 24.90 8.96
N GLY A 763 -3.33 24.26 7.86
CA GLY A 763 -2.59 24.25 6.60
C GLY A 763 -2.96 23.13 5.65
N VAL A 764 -2.72 23.37 4.36
CA VAL A 764 -2.64 22.36 3.29
C VAL A 764 -1.33 22.59 2.54
N VAL A 765 -0.49 21.56 2.39
CA VAL A 765 0.93 21.73 2.01
C VAL A 765 1.19 21.43 0.53
N LYS A 766 1.82 22.39 -0.15
CA LYS A 766 2.63 22.19 -1.36
C LYS A 766 3.88 23.08 -1.29
N ARG A 767 5.00 22.65 -1.92
CA ARG A 767 6.23 23.38 -2.36
C ARG A 767 7.56 23.01 -1.67
N GLN A 768 8.60 23.83 -1.91
CA GLN A 768 10.05 23.50 -1.98
C GLN A 768 10.88 24.38 -0.98
N ASN A 769 12.13 24.01 -0.64
CA ASN A 769 12.99 24.49 0.50
C ASN A 769 14.17 25.41 0.02
N ASP A 770 15.16 25.98 0.76
CA ASP A 770 15.82 25.86 2.11
C ASP A 770 16.05 27.28 2.76
N GLU A 771 16.85 27.68 3.79
CA GLU A 771 18.00 27.20 4.62
C GLU A 771 17.92 27.79 6.08
N CYS A 772 18.20 27.07 7.20
CA CYS A 772 17.69 27.39 8.58
C CYS A 772 18.53 28.24 9.61
N MET A 773 17.86 28.79 10.66
CA MET A 773 18.36 29.50 11.88
C MET A 773 17.48 29.22 13.15
N GLU A 774 18.01 28.83 14.33
CA GLU A 774 17.19 28.39 15.49
C GLU A 774 16.74 29.49 16.50
N ILE A 775 15.48 29.45 16.97
CA ILE A 775 14.84 30.30 18.01
C ILE A 775 14.12 29.43 19.06
N THR A 776 14.09 29.77 20.35
CA THR A 776 13.38 28.98 21.40
C THR A 776 12.18 29.71 22.01
N LEU A 777 11.08 28.99 22.27
CA LEU A 777 9.85 29.49 22.91
C LEU A 777 9.82 29.25 24.43
N SER A 778 8.93 29.98 25.12
CA SER A 778 8.70 29.87 26.57
C SER A 778 8.08 28.55 27.05
N ASP A 779 7.64 27.68 26.15
CA ASP A 779 7.26 26.28 26.44
C ASP A 779 8.36 25.27 26.10
N GLY A 780 9.60 25.74 25.92
CA GLY A 780 10.80 24.93 25.70
C GLY A 780 11.04 24.48 24.25
N ARG A 781 10.09 24.73 23.33
CA ARG A 781 10.20 24.28 21.94
C ARG A 781 11.15 25.17 21.13
N ARG A 782 12.02 24.56 20.32
CA ARG A 782 12.94 25.25 19.41
C ARG A 782 12.46 25.23 17.96
N ILE A 783 12.79 26.26 17.19
CA ILE A 783 12.26 26.58 15.86
C ILE A 783 13.41 26.96 14.93
N HIS A 784 13.74 26.10 13.95
CA HIS A 784 14.71 26.40 12.90
C HIS A 784 14.03 27.13 11.71
N CYS A 785 14.20 28.45 11.60
CA CYS A 785 13.63 29.35 10.60
C CYS A 785 14.43 29.36 9.29
N THR A 786 13.85 28.95 8.16
CA THR A 786 14.54 29.06 6.86
C THR A 786 14.72 30.51 6.40
N LYS A 787 15.62 30.71 5.43
CA LYS A 787 15.57 31.84 4.48
C LYS A 787 14.13 32.06 3.99
N ASP A 788 13.82 33.32 3.71
CA ASP A 788 12.48 33.85 3.39
C ASP A 788 11.45 33.81 4.55
N TYR A 789 11.88 33.63 5.81
CA TYR A 789 11.03 33.90 6.97
C TYR A 789 10.86 35.42 7.21
N ILE A 790 9.64 35.94 7.03
CA ILE A 790 9.31 37.33 7.40
C ILE A 790 8.90 37.37 8.87
N ILE A 791 9.73 38.00 9.71
CA ILE A 791 9.39 38.27 11.12
C ILE A 791 8.39 39.44 11.18
N PRO A 792 7.23 39.29 11.85
CA PRO A 792 6.31 40.42 12.05
C PRO A 792 6.95 41.46 12.98
N LYS A 793 6.94 42.73 12.56
CA LYS A 793 7.47 43.84 13.37
C LYS A 793 6.47 44.21 14.48
N ILE A 794 6.56 43.53 15.62
CA ILE A 794 5.67 43.73 16.76
C ILE A 794 5.86 45.11 17.38
N ILE A 795 4.79 45.92 17.43
CA ILE A 795 4.76 47.21 18.11
C ILE A 795 4.30 47.02 19.57
N ASP A 796 5.14 46.35 20.38
CA ASP A 796 5.28 46.64 21.82
C ASP A 796 6.60 46.06 22.39
N LEU A 797 7.73 46.53 21.85
CA LEU A 797 9.08 46.12 22.26
C LEU A 797 9.47 46.77 23.61
N LYS A 798 9.00 46.19 24.73
CA LYS A 798 9.31 46.73 26.07
C LYS A 798 9.79 45.76 27.16
N ASN A 799 9.54 44.46 27.08
CA ASN A 799 9.79 43.53 28.20
C ASN A 799 10.37 42.16 27.79
N ILE A 800 11.42 42.13 26.96
CA ILE A 800 12.35 40.98 26.90
C ILE A 800 13.77 41.56 26.90
N LEU A 801 14.59 41.11 27.87
CA LEU A 801 16.03 41.29 27.90
C LEU A 801 16.67 40.06 27.22
N GLU A 802 17.75 40.26 26.46
CA GLU A 802 18.50 39.17 25.83
C GLU A 802 19.31 38.38 26.88
N VAL A 803 19.22 37.05 26.80
CA VAL A 803 20.09 36.05 27.47
C VAL A 803 20.25 34.88 26.51
#